data_AF-A0A960Y1G1-F1
#
_entry.id   AF-A0A960Y1G1-F1
#
_cell.length_a   1.000
_cell.length_b   1.000
_cell.length_c   1.000
_cell.angle_alpha   90.00
_cell.angle_beta   90.00
_cell.angle_gamma   90.00
#
_symmetry.space_group_name_H-M   'P 1'
#
loop_
_entity.id
_entity.type
_entity.pdbx_description
1 polymer ?
#
loop_
_entity_poly.entity_id
_entity_poly.type
_entity_poly.pdbx_seq_one_letter_code
_entity_poly.pdbx_strand_id
1 'polypeptide(L)'
;MIKRIVLLVCLFFFYIFPIHSKANLTFWDIKGNVQELHINEKTVFSSKTPLTEIPKNLSPSDKIDFGFYVGEYFILKSESENFSNLLTLLNSEGKEYQLLTNLLVYYWELEKGESKKAEAQLDSYIQSESSEAHSHMAALIKQFTDKKTNYSLNKSDIQKLSCLKAENYMNLCRVIKFRLGLELVIESDSNTHRHYTDLDRALAPFFEESNLGYVPFLEKVIPDVSAKLAYIGMAGEAIHFQKMQLENEKLSNRFEIISYERLSFYHMLNGDLESAESTLDEALQNLKATSILKNSILLKAGSIAYLRKDYKKSLKYFTDLNMKYWGRTMRHPINDENISPYSARNLIAYVISKAINPATAIKALNKLKTKKPDEEDLFIQLRIAHILFPERPKITEKITDDIIYIAQSKGWKRVEYAATLLNGYTNIINRKNRRSVIQFTKSYGILGKSDHKFRSEWIRQSGMLLGRLQGKERGRHDKSFHSLIEMMRKNEYDYDILSVNMFLDRRFGPEEVTEKALDFYRSRQDYSSFLSTLYYSQYIHSRDSFHNSSLLQIPSVLRRLKVYKGFRPSIDNLYFKSKQIKNLKIEAKEISKNYNKFDDKVLNKIKTPFLAVIPFNGKVYVVAYKPDRKANYRWSILNFSEKQYGSVEYYEKIISSFPWIEGDNSFQIYLNQQGAELYQILRKNKISYNIKLFYNFQTNSDSSETQLNPVTAECSQTDKLEKIQYLPSDYFEGTKTLNLSNTLQIWNFQEFDSKISGSSNSIESYSWKCGNSNVRFEKLQRRVDDRNLPNAILITNTILKESTSRVLAKDYMKWTDFWMKKGVSTIYFIDRLEQDEIGNEILELISVSNPGSSNLNKLSKLLKQNSREGVVLNRGPI
;
A
#
# COMPACT_ATOMS: atom_id res chain seq x y z
N MET A 1 -44.22 9.79 -8.33
CA MET A 1 -43.26 9.30 -9.36
C MET A 1 -42.05 10.23 -9.52
N ILE A 2 -42.21 11.55 -9.46
CA ILE A 2 -41.13 12.55 -9.65
C ILE A 2 -40.05 12.52 -8.54
N LYS A 3 -40.40 12.17 -7.28
CA LYS A 3 -39.42 12.06 -6.18
C LYS A 3 -38.46 10.85 -6.27
N ARG A 4 -38.76 9.81 -7.06
CA ARG A 4 -37.84 8.66 -7.27
C ARG A 4 -36.82 8.91 -8.38
N ILE A 5 -37.10 9.82 -9.31
CA ILE A 5 -36.19 10.17 -10.41
C ILE A 5 -35.10 11.14 -9.91
N VAL A 6 -35.44 12.07 -9.01
CA VAL A 6 -34.45 12.98 -8.41
C VAL A 6 -33.44 12.22 -7.52
N LEU A 7 -33.88 11.19 -6.79
CA LEU A 7 -32.97 10.36 -5.98
C LEU A 7 -32.02 9.49 -6.82
N LEU A 8 -32.47 9.04 -8.00
CA LEU A 8 -31.65 8.24 -8.92
C LEU A 8 -30.66 9.08 -9.73
N VAL A 9 -31.00 10.35 -10.01
CA VAL A 9 -30.08 11.30 -10.67
C VAL A 9 -29.04 11.84 -9.69
N CYS A 10 -29.37 12.02 -8.40
CA CYS A 10 -28.37 12.33 -7.38
C CYS A 10 -27.40 11.17 -7.11
N LEU A 11 -27.85 9.91 -7.19
CA LEU A 11 -26.95 8.75 -7.02
C LEU A 11 -26.02 8.49 -8.20
N PHE A 12 -26.35 8.97 -9.42
CA PHE A 12 -25.49 8.80 -10.60
C PHE A 12 -24.40 9.89 -10.74
N PHE A 13 -24.57 11.06 -10.11
CA PHE A 13 -23.55 12.12 -10.14
C PHE A 13 -22.43 11.95 -9.11
N PHE A 14 -22.54 11.00 -8.18
CA PHE A 14 -21.51 10.71 -7.17
C PHE A 14 -20.43 9.71 -7.62
N TYR A 15 -20.45 9.26 -8.89
CA TYR A 15 -19.46 8.32 -9.44
C TYR A 15 -18.35 8.97 -10.30
N ILE A 16 -18.14 10.29 -10.17
CA ILE A 16 -17.09 11.01 -10.89
C ILE A 16 -16.05 11.51 -9.87
N PHE A 17 -14.89 10.85 -9.89
CA PHE A 17 -13.67 11.02 -9.08
C PHE A 17 -13.80 10.74 -7.56
N PRO A 18 -12.83 10.01 -6.96
CA PRO A 18 -12.55 10.22 -5.55
C PRO A 18 -11.98 11.63 -5.45
N ILE A 19 -12.85 12.58 -5.10
CA ILE A 19 -12.49 13.94 -4.73
C ILE A 19 -11.66 13.82 -3.46
N HIS A 20 -10.33 13.72 -3.59
CA HIS A 20 -9.47 14.29 -2.57
C HIS A 20 -9.83 15.79 -2.51
N SER A 21 -10.07 16.28 -1.30
CA SER A 21 -10.50 17.64 -1.01
C SER A 21 -9.89 18.68 -1.94
N LYS A 22 -10.72 19.31 -2.78
CA LYS A 22 -10.37 20.44 -3.68
C LYS A 22 -10.02 21.74 -2.94
N ALA A 23 -9.66 21.69 -1.65
CA ALA A 23 -9.32 22.89 -0.91
C ALA A 23 -7.88 23.29 -1.24
N ASN A 24 -7.69 24.47 -1.83
CA ASN A 24 -6.43 25.16 -2.12
C ASN A 24 -5.51 24.69 -3.27
N LEU A 25 -5.84 23.73 -4.15
CA LEU A 25 -4.86 23.23 -5.15
C LEU A 25 -4.67 24.18 -6.36
N THR A 26 -3.46 24.21 -6.94
CA THR A 26 -3.19 24.73 -8.29
C THR A 26 -3.56 23.67 -9.33
N PHE A 27 -4.42 23.99 -10.29
CA PHE A 27 -4.89 23.05 -11.33
C PHE A 27 -5.44 23.76 -12.57
N TRP A 28 -5.62 22.98 -13.64
CA TRP A 28 -6.32 23.41 -14.85
C TRP A 28 -7.76 22.89 -14.87
N ASP A 29 -8.73 23.77 -15.06
CA ASP A 29 -10.13 23.42 -15.31
C ASP A 29 -10.39 23.39 -16.83
N ILE A 30 -10.81 22.23 -17.33
CA ILE A 30 -11.02 21.99 -18.77
C ILE A 30 -12.51 21.75 -19.00
N LYS A 31 -13.21 22.78 -19.49
CA LYS A 31 -14.65 22.73 -19.79
C LYS A 31 -14.89 22.95 -21.27
N GLY A 32 -14.99 21.84 -22.02
CA GLY A 32 -15.13 21.88 -23.47
C GLY A 32 -13.92 22.54 -24.12
N ASN A 33 -14.11 23.67 -24.81
CA ASN A 33 -13.04 24.43 -25.46
C ASN A 33 -12.39 25.49 -24.55
N VAL A 34 -12.90 25.68 -23.33
CA VAL A 34 -12.36 26.66 -22.38
C VAL A 34 -11.42 25.96 -21.41
N GLN A 35 -10.23 26.53 -21.25
CA GLN A 35 -9.21 26.05 -20.34
C GLN A 35 -8.85 27.21 -19.39
N GLU A 36 -9.04 26.99 -18.09
CA GLU A 36 -8.83 27.99 -17.05
C GLU A 36 -7.77 27.50 -16.06
N LEU A 37 -6.80 28.35 -15.75
CA LEU A 37 -5.78 28.07 -14.73
C LEU A 37 -6.21 28.68 -13.41
N HIS A 38 -6.24 27.84 -12.38
CA HIS A 38 -6.50 28.27 -11.01
C HIS A 38 -5.22 28.15 -10.19
N ILE A 39 -4.83 29.24 -9.51
CA ILE A 39 -3.75 29.27 -8.51
C ILE A 39 -4.36 29.76 -7.20
N ASN A 40 -4.22 28.97 -6.12
CA ASN A 40 -4.77 29.29 -4.80
C ASN A 40 -6.26 29.70 -4.87
N GLU A 41 -7.09 28.89 -5.55
CA GLU A 41 -8.54 29.07 -5.75
C GLU A 41 -8.97 30.26 -6.63
N LYS A 42 -8.03 31.06 -7.13
CA LYS A 42 -8.32 32.18 -8.04
C LYS A 42 -8.07 31.77 -9.48
N THR A 43 -9.04 32.00 -10.36
CA THR A 43 -8.79 31.93 -11.81
C THR A 43 -7.86 33.07 -12.19
N VAL A 44 -6.67 32.72 -12.68
CA VAL A 44 -5.61 33.67 -13.03
C VAL A 44 -5.36 33.75 -14.54
N PHE A 45 -5.83 32.76 -15.30
CA PHE A 45 -5.76 32.74 -16.76
C PHE A 45 -6.97 32.00 -17.35
N SER A 46 -7.42 32.44 -18.52
CA SER A 46 -8.46 31.79 -19.31
C SER A 46 -8.05 31.80 -20.79
N SER A 47 -8.19 30.65 -21.45
CA SER A 47 -7.86 30.51 -22.88
C SER A 47 -8.73 31.37 -23.81
N LYS A 48 -9.84 31.93 -23.32
CA LYS A 48 -10.71 32.83 -24.07
C LYS A 48 -10.21 34.27 -24.14
N THR A 49 -9.35 34.67 -23.21
CA THR A 49 -8.87 36.05 -23.07
C THR A 49 -7.41 36.13 -23.48
N PRO A 50 -7.02 37.04 -24.39
CA PRO A 50 -5.62 37.22 -24.74
C PRO A 50 -4.83 37.67 -23.50
N LEU A 51 -3.58 37.20 -23.38
CA LEU A 51 -2.71 37.57 -22.27
C LEU A 51 -2.16 38.98 -22.49
N THR A 52 -2.70 39.96 -21.77
CA THR A 52 -2.27 41.37 -21.86
C THR A 52 -1.39 41.82 -20.70
N GLU A 53 -1.54 41.22 -19.52
CA GLU A 53 -0.72 41.51 -18.34
C GLU A 53 -0.55 40.27 -17.45
N ILE A 54 0.52 40.25 -16.64
CA ILE A 54 0.69 39.25 -15.59
C ILE A 54 -0.21 39.62 -14.40
N PRO A 55 -0.95 38.67 -13.80
CA PRO A 55 -1.85 38.97 -12.68
C PRO A 55 -1.14 39.66 -11.51
N LYS A 56 -1.60 40.86 -11.15
CA LYS A 56 -0.95 41.73 -10.13
C LYS A 56 -1.15 41.26 -8.69
N ASN A 57 -2.16 40.42 -8.46
CA ASN A 57 -2.56 39.91 -7.15
C ASN A 57 -1.78 38.64 -6.71
N LEU A 58 -0.78 38.24 -7.50
CA LEU A 58 0.08 37.09 -7.23
C LEU A 58 1.37 37.53 -6.53
N SER A 59 1.88 36.67 -5.64
CA SER A 59 3.22 36.86 -5.08
C SER A 59 4.30 36.70 -6.15
N PRO A 60 5.54 37.21 -5.95
CA PRO A 60 6.62 37.03 -6.93
C PRO A 60 6.87 35.56 -7.32
N SER A 61 6.82 34.62 -6.36
CA SER A 61 6.93 33.19 -6.64
C SER A 61 5.74 32.68 -7.46
N ASP A 62 4.51 33.06 -7.11
CA ASP A 62 3.32 32.63 -7.86
C ASP A 62 3.30 33.20 -9.29
N LYS A 63 3.89 34.38 -9.53
CA LYS A 63 4.07 34.95 -10.88
C LYS A 63 5.06 34.13 -11.72
N ILE A 64 6.14 33.65 -11.13
CA ILE A 64 7.09 32.75 -11.80
C ILE A 64 6.39 31.43 -12.15
N ASP A 65 5.66 30.84 -11.20
CA ASP A 65 4.90 29.61 -11.43
C ASP A 65 3.84 29.80 -12.52
N PHE A 66 3.08 30.91 -12.47
CA PHE A 66 2.14 31.33 -13.52
C PHE A 66 2.80 31.35 -14.90
N GLY A 67 3.98 31.95 -15.01
CA GLY A 67 4.72 32.01 -16.27
C GLY A 67 5.12 30.64 -16.79
N PHE A 68 5.51 29.69 -15.93
CA PHE A 68 5.74 28.30 -16.35
C PHE A 68 4.46 27.61 -16.82
N TYR A 69 3.35 27.73 -16.09
CA TYR A 69 2.08 27.08 -16.43
C TYR A 69 1.51 27.59 -17.77
N VAL A 70 1.43 28.92 -17.92
CA VAL A 70 0.91 29.54 -19.14
C VAL A 70 1.88 29.35 -20.31
N GLY A 71 3.18 29.36 -20.03
CA GLY A 71 4.21 29.03 -21.01
C GLY A 71 4.05 27.59 -21.54
N GLU A 72 3.86 26.60 -20.66
CA GLU A 72 3.58 25.21 -21.08
C GLU A 72 2.32 25.13 -21.93
N TYR A 73 1.23 25.80 -21.52
CA TYR A 73 -0.01 25.86 -22.30
C TYR A 73 0.24 26.36 -23.73
N PHE A 74 0.92 27.50 -23.91
CA PHE A 74 1.19 28.05 -25.24
C PHE A 74 2.11 27.16 -26.07
N ILE A 75 3.11 26.54 -25.44
CA ILE A 75 4.01 25.59 -26.09
C ILE A 75 3.22 24.37 -26.60
N LEU A 76 2.37 23.77 -25.77
CA LEU A 76 1.55 22.60 -26.12
C LEU A 76 0.54 22.91 -27.23
N LYS A 77 -0.01 24.12 -27.27
CA LYS A 77 -0.94 24.60 -28.30
C LYS A 77 -0.26 25.16 -29.54
N SER A 78 1.06 25.29 -29.52
CA SER A 78 1.84 25.93 -30.59
C SER A 78 1.40 27.38 -30.89
N GLU A 79 0.99 28.13 -29.85
CA GLU A 79 0.54 29.52 -29.97
C GLU A 79 1.71 30.51 -29.96
N SER A 80 2.35 30.73 -31.10
CA SER A 80 3.58 31.52 -31.19
C SER A 80 3.43 32.98 -30.76
N GLU A 81 2.32 33.64 -31.12
CA GLU A 81 2.09 35.06 -30.82
C GLU A 81 1.90 35.29 -29.32
N ASN A 82 1.02 34.50 -28.69
CA ASN A 82 0.80 34.56 -27.25
C ASN A 82 2.04 34.16 -26.45
N PHE A 83 2.82 33.19 -26.96
CA PHE A 83 4.11 32.83 -26.36
C PHE A 83 5.10 34.00 -26.40
N SER A 84 5.24 34.68 -27.55
CA SER A 84 6.08 35.87 -27.65
C SER A 84 5.62 37.00 -26.72
N ASN A 85 4.30 37.24 -26.63
CA ASN A 85 3.73 38.22 -25.71
C ASN A 85 4.06 37.90 -24.24
N LEU A 86 3.96 36.63 -23.83
CA LEU A 86 4.35 36.18 -22.49
C LEU A 86 5.83 36.47 -22.20
N LEU A 87 6.75 36.16 -23.14
CA LEU A 87 8.17 36.42 -22.95
C LEU A 87 8.46 37.92 -22.81
N THR A 88 7.79 38.79 -23.58
CA THR A 88 7.92 40.24 -23.46
C THR A 88 7.45 40.74 -22.10
N LEU A 89 6.30 40.25 -21.62
CA LEU A 89 5.78 40.58 -20.29
C LEU A 89 6.75 40.14 -19.18
N LEU A 90 7.24 38.91 -19.21
CA LEU A 90 8.18 38.39 -18.22
C LEU A 90 9.50 39.18 -18.20
N ASN A 91 10.04 39.53 -19.37
CA ASN A 91 11.25 40.34 -19.47
C ASN A 91 11.07 41.76 -18.92
N SER A 92 9.83 42.28 -18.91
CA SER A 92 9.52 43.61 -18.38
C SER A 92 9.37 43.65 -16.84
N GLU A 93 9.10 42.52 -16.18
CA GLU A 93 8.90 42.46 -14.72
C GLU A 93 10.23 42.53 -13.93
N GLY A 94 11.35 42.09 -14.50
CA GLY A 94 12.68 42.25 -13.89
C GLY A 94 13.63 41.06 -14.07
N LYS A 95 14.85 41.20 -13.53
CA LYS A 95 15.93 40.19 -13.68
C LYS A 95 15.58 38.83 -13.07
N GLU A 96 14.74 38.81 -12.04
CA GLU A 96 14.32 37.58 -11.35
C GLU A 96 13.60 36.59 -12.28
N TYR A 97 13.04 37.04 -13.41
CA TYR A 97 12.33 36.21 -14.39
C TYR A 97 13.23 35.68 -15.53
N GLN A 98 14.52 36.04 -15.56
CA GLN A 98 15.41 35.67 -16.67
C GLN A 98 15.61 34.15 -16.81
N LEU A 99 15.71 33.42 -15.69
CA LEU A 99 15.80 31.96 -15.72
C LEU A 99 14.54 31.36 -16.36
N LEU A 100 13.35 31.78 -15.93
CA LEU A 100 12.07 31.38 -16.51
C LEU A 100 12.02 31.64 -18.02
N THR A 101 12.30 32.87 -18.47
CA THR A 101 12.28 33.23 -19.89
C THR A 101 13.20 32.32 -20.69
N ASN A 102 14.44 32.09 -20.24
CA ASN A 102 15.40 31.24 -20.95
C ASN A 102 14.97 29.77 -20.99
N LEU A 103 14.40 29.24 -19.91
CA LEU A 103 13.86 27.89 -19.88
C LEU A 103 12.63 27.72 -20.79
N LEU A 104 11.74 28.71 -20.85
CA LEU A 104 10.59 28.67 -21.76
C LEU A 104 11.03 28.62 -23.22
N VAL A 105 11.99 29.47 -23.62
CA VAL A 105 12.53 29.43 -24.98
C VAL A 105 13.26 28.11 -25.23
N TYR A 106 14.03 27.61 -24.27
CA TYR A 106 14.67 26.29 -24.34
C TYR A 106 13.65 25.18 -24.66
N TYR A 107 12.55 25.11 -23.91
CA TYR A 107 11.50 24.11 -24.14
C TYR A 107 10.75 24.31 -25.46
N TRP A 108 10.48 25.55 -25.87
CA TRP A 108 9.85 25.86 -27.16
C TRP A 108 10.71 25.40 -28.34
N GLU A 109 12.02 25.66 -28.31
CA GLU A 109 12.95 25.22 -29.34
C GLU A 109 13.11 23.69 -29.34
N LEU A 110 13.08 23.04 -28.17
CA LEU A 110 13.02 21.58 -28.09
C LEU A 110 11.76 20.98 -28.73
N GLU A 111 10.58 21.59 -28.52
CA GLU A 111 9.33 21.15 -29.14
C GLU A 111 9.35 21.31 -30.66
N LYS A 112 10.05 22.33 -31.18
CA LYS A 112 10.27 22.49 -32.63
C LYS A 112 11.30 21.52 -33.22
N GLY A 113 12.01 20.76 -32.38
CA GLY A 113 13.10 19.87 -32.81
C GLY A 113 14.44 20.59 -33.04
N GLU A 114 14.59 21.84 -32.60
CA GLU A 114 15.80 22.66 -32.75
C GLU A 114 16.80 22.47 -31.58
N SER A 115 17.11 21.23 -31.20
CA SER A 115 17.87 20.92 -29.96
C SER A 115 19.22 21.63 -29.85
N LYS A 116 19.97 21.76 -30.94
CA LYS A 116 21.28 22.46 -30.93
C LYS A 116 21.15 23.95 -30.59
N LYS A 117 20.10 24.60 -31.10
CA LYS A 117 19.83 26.02 -30.86
C LYS A 117 19.35 26.23 -29.44
N ALA A 118 18.48 25.34 -28.95
CA ALA A 118 18.04 25.31 -27.56
C ALA A 118 19.26 25.21 -26.61
N GLU A 119 20.14 24.24 -26.83
CA GLU A 119 21.36 24.04 -26.03
C GLU A 119 22.28 25.26 -26.06
N ALA A 120 22.56 25.83 -27.24
CA ALA A 120 23.44 26.98 -27.38
C ALA A 120 22.90 28.22 -26.64
N GLN A 121 21.59 28.45 -26.68
CA GLN A 121 20.96 29.55 -25.95
C GLN A 121 21.10 29.34 -24.44
N LEU A 122 20.80 28.14 -23.95
CA LEU A 122 20.86 27.86 -22.52
C LEU A 122 22.31 27.92 -22.00
N ASP A 123 23.30 27.51 -22.80
CA ASP A 123 24.72 27.68 -22.49
C ASP A 123 25.12 29.15 -22.36
N SER A 124 24.67 29.99 -23.29
CA SER A 124 24.91 31.43 -23.22
C SER A 124 24.35 32.02 -21.92
N TYR A 125 23.16 31.59 -21.51
CA TYR A 125 22.57 32.00 -20.24
C TYR A 125 23.41 31.53 -19.04
N ILE A 126 23.74 30.23 -18.98
CA ILE A 126 24.54 29.62 -17.90
C ILE A 126 25.88 30.36 -17.69
N GLN A 127 26.55 30.76 -18.77
CA GLN A 127 27.83 31.47 -18.72
C GLN A 127 27.68 32.93 -18.27
N SER A 128 26.54 33.57 -18.56
CA SER A 128 26.28 34.99 -18.26
C SER A 128 25.61 35.23 -16.91
N GLU A 129 24.98 34.21 -16.33
CA GLU A 129 24.22 34.30 -15.09
C GLU A 129 25.13 34.41 -13.86
N SER A 130 24.91 35.43 -13.04
CA SER A 130 25.72 35.69 -11.84
C SER A 130 25.25 34.88 -10.62
N SER A 131 23.99 34.44 -10.60
CA SER A 131 23.46 33.56 -9.55
C SER A 131 23.94 32.12 -9.76
N GLU A 132 24.82 31.64 -8.87
CA GLU A 132 25.30 30.24 -8.89
C GLU A 132 24.13 29.25 -8.82
N ALA A 133 23.09 29.55 -8.03
CA ALA A 133 21.91 28.70 -7.92
C ALA A 133 21.11 28.61 -9.23
N HIS A 134 20.85 29.72 -9.91
CA HIS A 134 20.12 29.74 -11.17
C HIS A 134 20.92 29.08 -12.30
N SER A 135 22.22 29.40 -12.39
CA SER A 135 23.13 28.78 -13.35
C SER A 135 23.22 27.27 -13.15
N HIS A 136 23.31 26.81 -11.89
CA HIS A 136 23.33 25.39 -11.56
C HIS A 136 22.01 24.68 -11.92
N MET A 137 20.86 25.28 -11.61
CA MET A 137 19.55 24.72 -12.00
C MET A 137 19.40 24.61 -13.52
N ALA A 138 19.80 25.64 -14.27
CA ALA A 138 19.77 25.62 -15.74
C ALA A 138 20.70 24.52 -16.31
N ALA A 139 21.91 24.38 -15.76
CA ALA A 139 22.85 23.33 -16.16
C ALA A 139 22.30 21.92 -15.90
N LEU A 140 21.65 21.70 -14.75
CA LEU A 140 21.00 20.42 -14.44
C LEU A 140 19.84 20.11 -15.39
N ILE A 141 18.97 21.09 -15.67
CA ILE A 141 17.86 20.91 -16.63
C ILE A 141 18.41 20.53 -18.01
N LYS A 142 19.42 21.25 -18.50
CA LYS A 142 20.08 20.95 -19.78
C LYS A 142 20.60 19.51 -19.82
N GLN A 143 21.23 19.06 -18.74
CA GLN A 143 21.75 17.68 -18.65
C GLN A 143 20.63 16.64 -18.64
N PHE A 144 19.50 16.92 -18.00
CA PHE A 144 18.37 15.98 -17.95
C PHE A 144 17.67 15.79 -19.30
N THR A 145 17.70 16.81 -20.14
CA THR A 145 17.07 16.81 -21.48
C THR A 145 17.99 16.30 -22.58
N ASP A 146 19.30 16.29 -22.37
CA ASP A 146 20.27 15.72 -23.32
C ASP A 146 20.25 14.19 -23.29
N LYS A 147 19.78 13.60 -24.40
CA LYS A 147 19.68 12.13 -24.56
C LYS A 147 21.05 11.43 -24.67
N LYS A 148 22.16 12.16 -24.86
CA LYS A 148 23.49 11.58 -25.10
C LYS A 148 24.34 11.48 -23.83
N THR A 149 24.01 12.21 -22.78
CA THR A 149 24.77 12.19 -21.54
C THR A 149 24.14 11.20 -20.57
N ASN A 150 24.85 10.10 -20.30
CA ASN A 150 24.60 9.32 -19.09
C ASN A 150 25.02 10.22 -17.93
N TYR A 151 24.06 10.95 -17.35
CA TYR A 151 24.31 11.82 -16.21
C TYR A 151 25.00 11.01 -15.09
N SER A 152 26.27 11.33 -14.80
CA SER A 152 26.98 10.72 -13.68
C SER A 152 26.55 11.41 -12.41
N LEU A 153 25.72 10.73 -11.62
CA LEU A 153 25.09 11.33 -10.47
C LEU A 153 26.10 11.65 -9.36
N ASN A 154 26.33 12.93 -9.11
CA ASN A 154 27.20 13.38 -8.01
C ASN A 154 26.34 13.77 -6.80
N LYS A 155 26.61 13.15 -5.64
CA LYS A 155 25.92 13.50 -4.37
C LYS A 155 26.04 14.98 -3.99
N SER A 156 27.07 15.67 -4.48
CA SER A 156 27.26 17.11 -4.32
C SER A 156 26.15 17.94 -4.96
N ASP A 157 25.55 17.47 -6.06
CA ASP A 157 24.56 18.25 -6.81
C ASP A 157 23.26 18.41 -6.00
N ILE A 158 22.89 17.37 -5.23
CA ILE A 158 21.76 17.46 -4.30
C ILE A 158 22.07 18.38 -3.11
N GLN A 159 23.31 18.38 -2.64
CA GLN A 159 23.73 19.21 -1.51
C GLN A 159 23.79 20.70 -1.86
N LYS A 160 24.02 21.03 -3.13
CA LYS A 160 24.03 22.41 -3.65
C LYS A 160 22.62 23.01 -3.84
N LEU A 161 21.57 22.20 -3.78
CA LEU A 161 20.18 22.64 -3.94
C LEU A 161 19.50 22.90 -2.58
N SER A 162 19.52 24.14 -2.11
CA SER A 162 18.75 24.60 -0.95
C SER A 162 17.37 25.09 -1.38
N CYS A 163 16.40 24.18 -1.57
CA CYS A 163 15.04 24.57 -1.99
C CYS A 163 14.22 25.20 -0.83
N LEU A 164 14.62 26.41 -0.39
CA LEU A 164 13.96 27.15 0.69
C LEU A 164 12.69 27.83 0.21
N LYS A 165 11.67 27.91 1.08
CA LYS A 165 10.35 28.47 0.73
C LYS A 165 10.38 29.97 0.39
N ALA A 166 11.37 30.69 0.90
CA ALA A 166 11.53 32.14 0.69
C ALA A 166 12.25 32.48 -0.64
N GLU A 167 12.81 31.49 -1.33
CA GLU A 167 13.56 31.70 -2.57
C GLU A 167 12.65 31.59 -3.80
N ASN A 168 12.94 32.40 -4.82
CA ASN A 168 12.34 32.28 -6.14
C ASN A 168 12.66 30.90 -6.74
N TYR A 169 11.79 30.37 -7.63
CA TYR A 169 11.96 29.06 -8.28
C TYR A 169 11.95 27.83 -7.35
N MET A 170 11.43 27.96 -6.13
CA MET A 170 11.37 26.87 -5.16
C MET A 170 10.71 25.59 -5.70
N ASN A 171 9.63 25.71 -6.47
CA ASN A 171 8.95 24.56 -7.10
C ASN A 171 9.86 23.82 -8.09
N LEU A 172 10.53 24.56 -8.99
CA LEU A 172 11.48 24.02 -9.94
C LEU A 172 12.66 23.32 -9.23
N CYS A 173 13.22 23.95 -8.20
CA CYS A 173 14.28 23.36 -7.37
C CYS A 173 13.84 22.00 -6.78
N ARG A 174 12.61 21.90 -6.27
CA ARG A 174 12.08 20.66 -5.71
C ARG A 174 11.87 19.58 -6.76
N VAL A 175 11.42 19.93 -7.97
CA VAL A 175 11.32 18.99 -9.10
C VAL A 175 12.70 18.44 -9.48
N ILE A 176 13.71 19.30 -9.57
CA ILE A 176 15.11 18.90 -9.83
C ILE A 176 15.61 17.97 -8.72
N LYS A 177 15.39 18.33 -7.45
CA LYS A 177 15.79 17.52 -6.30
C LYS A 177 15.10 16.14 -6.29
N PHE A 178 13.82 16.10 -6.64
CA PHE A 178 13.08 14.86 -6.82
C PHE A 178 13.68 14.00 -7.94
N ARG A 179 13.97 14.60 -9.11
CA ARG A 179 14.63 13.90 -10.22
C ARG A 179 15.93 13.23 -9.78
N LEU A 180 16.80 13.98 -9.10
CA LEU A 180 18.08 13.47 -8.60
C LEU A 180 17.90 12.36 -7.56
N GLY A 181 16.96 12.52 -6.63
CA GLY A 181 16.62 11.48 -5.64
C GLY A 181 16.12 10.20 -6.29
N LEU A 182 15.29 10.31 -7.34
CA LEU A 182 14.76 9.17 -8.08
C LEU A 182 15.89 8.40 -8.79
N GLU A 183 16.79 9.09 -9.47
CA GLU A 183 17.93 8.45 -10.15
C GLU A 183 18.90 7.79 -9.15
N LEU A 184 19.10 8.36 -7.95
CA LEU A 184 19.86 7.69 -6.88
C LEU A 184 19.29 6.33 -6.48
N VAL A 185 17.97 6.25 -6.33
CA VAL A 185 17.28 4.99 -5.99
C VAL A 185 17.43 3.97 -7.12
N ILE A 186 17.48 4.42 -8.38
CA ILE A 186 17.60 3.56 -9.56
C ILE A 186 19.05 3.08 -9.74
N GLU A 187 20.03 3.97 -9.61
CA GLU A 187 21.42 3.72 -9.96
C GLU A 187 22.29 3.22 -8.81
N SER A 188 21.95 3.48 -7.54
CA SER A 188 22.78 3.06 -6.42
C SER A 188 22.68 1.55 -6.14
N ASP A 189 23.83 0.93 -5.82
CA ASP A 189 23.92 -0.46 -5.33
C ASP A 189 24.15 -0.54 -3.80
N SER A 190 24.31 0.58 -3.11
CA SER A 190 24.57 0.64 -1.66
C SER A 190 23.60 1.58 -0.95
N ASN A 191 23.31 1.32 0.33
CA ASN A 191 22.41 2.16 1.14
C ASN A 191 21.01 2.37 0.54
N THR A 192 20.45 1.34 -0.13
CA THR A 192 19.13 1.39 -0.79
C THR A 192 18.05 1.99 0.10
N HIS A 193 17.92 1.50 1.34
CA HIS A 193 16.90 1.99 2.29
C HIS A 193 16.98 3.51 2.52
N ARG A 194 18.18 4.05 2.72
CA ARG A 194 18.37 5.49 2.90
C ARG A 194 17.94 6.28 1.67
N HIS A 195 18.27 5.81 0.47
CA HIS A 195 17.85 6.45 -0.77
C HIS A 195 16.33 6.45 -0.93
N TYR A 196 15.66 5.37 -0.55
CA TYR A 196 14.19 5.31 -0.51
C TYR A 196 13.60 6.33 0.47
N THR A 197 14.15 6.43 1.68
CA THR A 197 13.68 7.40 2.68
C THR A 197 13.93 8.84 2.23
N ASP A 198 15.08 9.13 1.62
CA ASP A 198 15.37 10.46 1.09
C ASP A 198 14.46 10.83 -0.09
N LEU A 199 14.11 9.85 -0.96
CA LEU A 199 13.15 10.02 -2.05
C LEU A 199 11.73 10.27 -1.54
N ASP A 200 11.26 9.50 -0.54
CA ASP A 200 9.93 9.66 0.06
C ASP A 200 9.75 11.07 0.62
N ARG A 201 10.79 11.63 1.26
CA ARG A 201 10.80 13.03 1.71
C ARG A 201 10.83 14.04 0.58
N ALA A 202 11.59 13.78 -0.49
CA ALA A 202 11.61 14.65 -1.67
C ALA A 202 10.26 14.69 -2.39
N LEU A 203 9.49 13.59 -2.31
CA LEU A 203 8.14 13.46 -2.87
C LEU A 203 7.06 14.12 -2.01
N ALA A 204 7.24 14.20 -0.68
CA ALA A 204 6.22 14.70 0.24
C ALA A 204 5.58 16.05 -0.16
N PRO A 205 6.33 17.09 -0.59
CA PRO A 205 5.73 18.38 -0.95
C PRO A 205 4.70 18.32 -2.09
N PHE A 206 4.82 17.38 -3.03
CA PHE A 206 3.90 17.24 -4.17
C PHE A 206 2.48 16.80 -3.77
N PHE A 207 2.31 16.29 -2.54
CA PHE A 207 1.02 15.83 -2.03
C PHE A 207 0.44 16.78 -0.99
N GLU A 208 1.28 17.64 -0.41
CA GLU A 208 0.96 18.44 0.77
C GLU A 208 0.86 19.94 0.48
N GLU A 209 1.53 20.41 -0.57
CA GLU A 209 1.62 21.82 -0.92
C GLU A 209 0.83 22.12 -2.20
N SER A 210 -0.03 23.14 -2.12
CA SER A 210 -0.97 23.49 -3.18
C SER A 210 -0.32 23.84 -4.52
N ASN A 211 0.80 24.54 -4.44
CA ASN A 211 1.56 25.04 -5.57
C ASN A 211 2.30 23.94 -6.34
N LEU A 212 2.43 22.73 -5.77
CA LEU A 212 2.97 21.55 -6.46
C LEU A 212 1.88 20.58 -6.94
N GLY A 213 0.61 20.99 -6.85
CA GLY A 213 -0.53 20.20 -7.37
C GLY A 213 -0.49 19.98 -8.88
N TYR A 214 0.24 20.83 -9.62
CA TYR A 214 0.56 20.66 -11.04
C TYR A 214 2.02 21.05 -11.28
N VAL A 215 2.75 20.23 -12.05
CA VAL A 215 4.17 20.44 -12.36
C VAL A 215 4.32 20.68 -13.87
N PRO A 216 4.75 21.87 -14.29
CA PRO A 216 4.90 22.19 -15.71
C PRO A 216 6.12 21.48 -16.29
N PHE A 217 6.00 21.02 -17.54
CA PHE A 217 7.05 20.31 -18.29
C PHE A 217 7.53 19.03 -17.61
N LEU A 218 6.67 18.37 -16.81
CA LEU A 218 7.02 17.18 -16.03
C LEU A 218 7.71 16.10 -16.87
N GLU A 219 7.15 15.76 -18.04
CA GLU A 219 7.73 14.74 -18.93
C GLU A 219 9.06 15.15 -19.58
N LYS A 220 9.42 16.44 -19.57
CA LYS A 220 10.72 16.93 -20.04
C LYS A 220 11.78 16.84 -18.95
N VAL A 221 11.41 17.17 -17.71
CA VAL A 221 12.34 17.18 -16.57
C VAL A 221 12.51 15.77 -15.99
N ILE A 222 11.42 15.01 -15.91
CA ILE A 222 11.40 13.65 -15.36
C ILE A 222 10.62 12.71 -16.29
N PRO A 223 11.24 12.27 -17.41
CA PRO A 223 10.59 11.35 -18.34
C PRO A 223 10.13 10.05 -17.66
N ASP A 224 8.91 9.59 -17.98
CA ASP A 224 8.29 8.37 -17.46
C ASP A 224 8.29 8.28 -15.92
N VAL A 225 8.09 9.41 -15.23
CA VAL A 225 8.12 9.49 -13.76
C VAL A 225 7.18 8.49 -13.09
N SER A 226 5.95 8.35 -13.60
CA SER A 226 4.93 7.47 -13.04
C SER A 226 5.36 6.00 -13.11
N ALA A 227 5.91 5.58 -14.26
CA ALA A 227 6.43 4.24 -14.43
C ALA A 227 7.64 3.98 -13.51
N LYS A 228 8.61 4.91 -13.46
CA LYS A 228 9.77 4.78 -12.57
C LYS A 228 9.35 4.58 -11.12
N LEU A 229 8.41 5.39 -10.62
CA LEU A 229 7.85 5.28 -9.26
C LEU A 229 7.13 3.94 -9.02
N ALA A 230 6.27 3.51 -9.96
CA ALA A 230 5.54 2.26 -9.84
C ALA A 230 6.47 1.05 -9.72
N TYR A 231 7.56 1.03 -10.50
CA TYR A 231 8.51 -0.09 -10.54
C TYR A 231 9.57 -0.08 -9.42
N ILE A 232 9.69 1.01 -8.65
CA ILE A 232 10.39 1.01 -7.35
C ILE A 232 9.43 0.78 -6.18
N GLY A 233 8.13 0.60 -6.43
CA GLY A 233 7.15 0.21 -5.41
C GLY A 233 6.38 1.36 -4.78
N MET A 234 6.46 2.57 -5.33
CA MET A 234 5.72 3.77 -4.92
C MET A 234 4.48 3.94 -5.82
N ALA A 235 3.48 3.06 -5.65
CA ALA A 235 2.32 2.98 -6.54
C ALA A 235 1.33 4.14 -6.33
N GLY A 236 1.12 4.60 -5.10
CA GLY A 236 0.29 5.78 -4.83
C GLY A 236 0.84 7.05 -5.47
N GLU A 237 2.15 7.22 -5.40
CA GLU A 237 2.86 8.34 -6.00
C GLU A 237 2.81 8.25 -7.52
N ALA A 238 2.98 7.04 -8.08
CA ALA A 238 2.79 6.80 -9.52
C ALA A 238 1.38 7.16 -10.02
N ILE A 239 0.33 6.85 -9.24
CA ILE A 239 -1.05 7.24 -9.57
C ILE A 239 -1.18 8.77 -9.63
N HIS A 240 -0.61 9.49 -8.66
CA HIS A 240 -0.67 10.94 -8.62
C HIS A 240 -0.02 11.57 -9.86
N PHE A 241 1.22 11.19 -10.19
CA PHE A 241 1.88 11.73 -11.39
C PHE A 241 1.24 11.25 -12.69
N GLN A 242 0.66 10.05 -12.75
CA GLN A 242 -0.05 9.59 -13.94
C GLN A 242 -1.35 10.39 -14.17
N LYS A 243 -2.05 10.81 -13.11
CA LYS A 243 -3.20 11.71 -13.22
C LYS A 243 -2.80 13.08 -13.74
N MET A 244 -1.68 13.63 -13.22
CA MET A 244 -1.12 14.89 -13.72
C MET A 244 -0.75 14.82 -15.21
N GLN A 245 -0.17 13.69 -15.65
CA GLN A 245 0.10 13.45 -17.07
C GLN A 245 -1.19 13.40 -17.92
N LEU A 246 -2.24 12.74 -17.43
CA LEU A 246 -3.55 12.70 -18.10
C LEU A 246 -4.20 14.09 -18.19
N GLU A 247 -4.05 14.94 -17.18
CA GLU A 247 -4.49 16.33 -17.23
C GLU A 247 -3.74 17.11 -18.32
N ASN A 248 -2.42 16.91 -18.44
CA ASN A 248 -1.59 17.52 -19.48
C ASN A 248 -1.97 17.02 -20.90
N GLU A 249 -2.28 15.73 -21.06
CA GLU A 249 -2.85 15.20 -22.30
C GLU A 249 -4.19 15.88 -22.65
N LYS A 250 -5.08 16.01 -21.67
CA LYS A 250 -6.37 16.70 -21.86
C LYS A 250 -6.17 18.17 -22.24
N LEU A 251 -5.22 18.87 -21.62
CA LEU A 251 -4.86 20.25 -21.98
C LEU A 251 -4.42 20.36 -23.43
N SER A 252 -3.55 19.46 -23.88
CA SER A 252 -3.07 19.39 -25.27
C SER A 252 -4.09 18.82 -26.27
N ASN A 253 -5.33 18.52 -25.84
CA ASN A 253 -6.36 17.83 -26.62
C ASN A 253 -5.90 16.46 -27.17
N ARG A 254 -4.96 15.81 -26.48
CA ARG A 254 -4.49 14.46 -26.79
C ARG A 254 -5.22 13.45 -25.92
N PHE A 255 -5.35 12.23 -26.43
CA PHE A 255 -5.93 11.11 -25.69
C PHE A 255 -5.09 9.86 -25.93
N GLU A 256 -4.28 9.48 -24.94
CA GLU A 256 -3.43 8.30 -25.04
C GLU A 256 -3.99 7.15 -24.20
N ILE A 257 -4.49 6.09 -24.86
CA ILE A 257 -5.03 4.92 -24.17
C ILE A 257 -4.01 4.27 -23.23
N ILE A 258 -2.72 4.35 -23.58
CA ILE A 258 -1.65 3.76 -22.78
C ILE A 258 -1.56 4.40 -21.38
N SER A 259 -1.89 5.69 -21.26
CA SER A 259 -1.89 6.44 -20.00
C SER A 259 -3.03 5.99 -19.08
N TYR A 260 -4.20 5.66 -19.64
CA TYR A 260 -5.30 5.03 -18.89
C TYR A 260 -4.97 3.59 -18.49
N GLU A 261 -4.31 2.82 -19.37
CA GLU A 261 -3.83 1.48 -19.03
C GLU A 261 -2.78 1.51 -17.91
N ARG A 262 -1.85 2.47 -17.93
CA ARG A 262 -0.88 2.72 -16.85
C ARG A 262 -1.60 3.04 -15.56
N LEU A 263 -2.50 4.01 -15.57
CA LEU A 263 -3.25 4.43 -14.38
C LEU A 263 -4.06 3.27 -13.78
N SER A 264 -4.77 2.51 -14.62
CA SER A 264 -5.51 1.32 -14.19
C SER A 264 -4.58 0.29 -13.54
N PHE A 265 -3.44 0.01 -14.16
CA PHE A 265 -2.45 -0.92 -13.61
C PHE A 265 -1.87 -0.41 -12.27
N TYR A 266 -1.57 0.88 -12.14
CA TYR A 266 -1.06 1.45 -10.88
C TYR A 266 -2.11 1.41 -9.77
N HIS A 267 -3.39 1.63 -10.08
CA HIS A 267 -4.49 1.39 -9.14
C HIS A 267 -4.53 -0.08 -8.66
N MET A 268 -4.36 -1.04 -9.56
CA MET A 268 -4.24 -2.46 -9.17
C MET A 268 -3.02 -2.73 -8.27
N LEU A 269 -1.87 -2.09 -8.54
CA LEU A 269 -0.68 -2.18 -7.69
C LEU A 269 -0.91 -1.56 -6.32
N ASN A 270 -1.72 -0.50 -6.24
CA ASN A 270 -2.13 0.11 -4.99
C ASN A 270 -3.20 -0.71 -4.24
N GLY A 271 -3.83 -1.68 -4.89
CA GLY A 271 -4.87 -2.56 -4.31
C GLY A 271 -6.29 -2.07 -4.53
N ASP A 272 -6.45 -0.98 -5.29
CA ASP A 272 -7.74 -0.38 -5.61
C ASP A 272 -8.25 -0.91 -6.95
N LEU A 273 -8.85 -2.11 -6.91
CA LEU A 273 -9.43 -2.73 -8.10
C LEU A 273 -10.63 -1.97 -8.64
N GLU A 274 -11.32 -1.18 -7.81
CA GLU A 274 -12.49 -0.41 -8.23
C GLU A 274 -12.10 0.78 -9.09
N SER A 275 -11.16 1.60 -8.62
CA SER A 275 -10.63 2.70 -9.42
C SER A 275 -9.93 2.17 -10.67
N ALA A 276 -9.21 1.05 -10.58
CA ALA A 276 -8.58 0.43 -11.74
C ALA A 276 -9.59 0.10 -12.86
N GLU A 277 -10.76 -0.44 -12.50
CA GLU A 277 -11.83 -0.73 -13.44
C GLU A 277 -12.47 0.55 -14.00
N SER A 278 -12.76 1.53 -13.13
CA SER A 278 -13.35 2.81 -13.52
C SER A 278 -12.50 3.57 -14.54
N THR A 279 -11.17 3.53 -14.39
CA THR A 279 -10.23 4.13 -15.36
C THR A 279 -10.32 3.46 -16.74
N LEU A 280 -10.50 2.13 -16.79
CA LEU A 280 -10.69 1.45 -18.07
C LEU A 280 -12.08 1.71 -18.66
N ASP A 281 -13.11 1.90 -17.84
CA ASP A 281 -14.43 2.33 -18.30
C ASP A 281 -14.35 3.71 -18.99
N GLU A 282 -13.61 4.68 -18.43
CA GLU A 282 -13.35 5.99 -19.08
C GLU A 282 -12.60 5.82 -20.42
N ALA A 283 -11.59 4.93 -20.46
CA ALA A 283 -10.89 4.64 -21.70
C ALA A 283 -11.81 4.02 -22.78
N LEU A 284 -12.71 3.12 -22.39
CA LEU A 284 -13.65 2.45 -23.30
C LEU A 284 -14.68 3.41 -23.92
N GLN A 285 -15.11 4.44 -23.19
CA GLN A 285 -16.04 5.46 -23.70
C GLN A 285 -15.45 6.26 -24.87
N ASN A 286 -14.14 6.45 -24.89
CA ASN A 286 -13.42 7.25 -25.89
C ASN A 286 -12.85 6.40 -27.05
N LEU A 287 -12.93 5.07 -26.97
CA LEU A 287 -12.43 4.15 -28.00
C LEU A 287 -13.46 3.92 -29.11
N LYS A 288 -12.99 3.88 -30.37
CA LYS A 288 -13.81 3.48 -31.53
C LYS A 288 -14.47 2.11 -31.32
N ALA A 289 -15.68 1.95 -31.86
CA ALA A 289 -16.56 0.80 -31.60
C ALA A 289 -15.91 -0.59 -31.85
N THR A 290 -14.97 -0.69 -32.79
CA THR A 290 -14.31 -1.94 -33.20
C THR A 290 -12.81 -1.77 -33.38
N SER A 291 -12.00 -2.28 -32.44
CA SER A 291 -10.53 -2.32 -32.55
C SER A 291 -9.92 -3.44 -31.69
N ILE A 292 -8.71 -3.89 -32.05
CA ILE A 292 -7.91 -4.83 -31.23
C ILE A 292 -7.67 -4.23 -29.84
N LEU A 293 -7.44 -2.92 -29.78
CA LEU A 293 -7.21 -2.19 -28.54
C LEU A 293 -8.44 -2.24 -27.63
N LYS A 294 -9.64 -2.03 -28.16
CA LYS A 294 -10.89 -2.16 -27.38
C LYS A 294 -11.04 -3.57 -26.81
N ASN A 295 -10.74 -4.63 -27.58
CA ASN A 295 -10.74 -5.99 -27.06
C ASN A 295 -9.71 -6.18 -25.93
N SER A 296 -8.53 -5.58 -26.03
CA SER A 296 -7.50 -5.62 -24.97
C SER A 296 -8.01 -4.98 -23.68
N ILE A 297 -8.62 -3.79 -23.76
CA ILE A 297 -9.18 -3.08 -22.60
C ILE A 297 -10.36 -3.85 -22.00
N LEU A 298 -11.29 -4.35 -22.81
CA LEU A 298 -12.43 -5.17 -22.35
C LEU A 298 -11.96 -6.44 -21.62
N LEU A 299 -10.92 -7.09 -22.13
CA LEU A 299 -10.37 -8.30 -21.50
C LEU A 299 -9.76 -7.98 -20.12
N LYS A 300 -9.06 -6.84 -19.99
CA LYS A 300 -8.54 -6.36 -18.71
C LYS A 300 -9.67 -5.97 -17.75
N ALA A 301 -10.61 -5.12 -18.17
CA ALA A 301 -11.74 -4.68 -17.34
C ALA A 301 -12.59 -5.87 -16.85
N GLY A 302 -12.92 -6.80 -17.75
CA GLY A 302 -13.65 -8.03 -17.38
C GLY A 302 -12.90 -8.91 -16.39
N SER A 303 -11.57 -8.95 -16.47
CA SER A 303 -10.74 -9.67 -15.51
C SER A 303 -10.64 -8.95 -14.16
N ILE A 304 -10.59 -7.61 -14.13
CA ILE A 304 -10.64 -6.83 -12.88
C ILE A 304 -11.98 -7.02 -12.17
N ALA A 305 -13.10 -6.92 -12.90
CA ALA A 305 -14.43 -7.19 -12.36
C ALA A 305 -14.56 -8.61 -11.78
N TYR A 306 -13.94 -9.60 -12.45
CA TYR A 306 -13.87 -10.98 -11.92
C TYR A 306 -13.09 -11.04 -10.59
N LEU A 307 -11.95 -10.35 -10.48
CA LEU A 307 -11.15 -10.29 -9.25
C LEU A 307 -11.94 -9.62 -8.10
N ARG A 308 -12.75 -8.61 -8.41
CA ARG A 308 -13.70 -7.97 -7.47
C ARG A 308 -14.87 -8.88 -7.06
N LYS A 309 -15.01 -10.06 -7.66
CA LYS A 309 -16.15 -10.99 -7.51
C LYS A 309 -17.48 -10.45 -8.08
N ASP A 310 -17.44 -9.42 -8.94
CA ASP A 310 -18.60 -8.98 -9.71
C ASP A 310 -18.68 -9.76 -11.03
N TYR A 311 -19.18 -10.99 -10.93
CA TYR A 311 -19.28 -11.89 -12.08
C TYR A 311 -20.27 -11.41 -13.15
N LYS A 312 -21.27 -10.60 -12.78
CA LYS A 312 -22.25 -10.05 -13.73
C LYS A 312 -21.61 -8.96 -14.58
N LYS A 313 -20.90 -8.01 -13.96
CA LYS A 313 -20.18 -6.95 -14.67
C LYS A 313 -19.04 -7.52 -15.50
N SER A 314 -18.30 -8.50 -14.96
CA SER A 314 -17.30 -9.27 -15.71
C SER A 314 -17.85 -9.90 -16.99
N LEU A 315 -19.02 -10.56 -16.89
CA LEU A 315 -19.68 -11.16 -18.06
C LEU A 315 -20.08 -10.12 -19.10
N LYS A 316 -20.56 -8.94 -18.68
CA LYS A 316 -20.92 -7.83 -19.60
C LYS A 316 -19.75 -7.40 -20.47
N TYR A 317 -18.57 -7.18 -19.89
CA TYR A 317 -17.38 -6.84 -20.68
C TYR A 317 -17.00 -7.94 -21.66
N PHE A 318 -17.13 -9.20 -21.24
CA PHE A 318 -16.79 -10.33 -22.10
C PHE A 318 -17.79 -10.58 -23.22
N THR A 319 -19.07 -10.24 -23.05
CA THR A 319 -20.05 -10.30 -24.14
C THR A 319 -19.80 -9.22 -25.20
N ASP A 320 -19.15 -8.12 -24.83
CA ASP A 320 -18.81 -7.03 -25.75
C ASP A 320 -17.52 -7.29 -26.55
N LEU A 321 -16.79 -8.38 -26.26
CA LEU A 321 -15.61 -8.79 -27.01
C LEU A 321 -15.96 -9.20 -28.44
N ASN A 322 -15.28 -8.59 -29.42
CA ASN A 322 -15.46 -8.95 -30.82
C ASN A 322 -14.33 -9.87 -31.30
N MET A 323 -14.62 -11.17 -31.36
CA MET A 323 -13.64 -12.20 -31.74
C MET A 323 -13.05 -12.04 -33.16
N LYS A 324 -13.68 -11.25 -34.05
CA LYS A 324 -13.11 -10.95 -35.38
C LYS A 324 -11.87 -10.05 -35.29
N TYR A 325 -11.79 -9.19 -34.28
CA TYR A 325 -10.69 -8.24 -34.06
C TYR A 325 -9.71 -8.76 -33.00
N TRP A 326 -9.35 -10.03 -33.07
CA TRP A 326 -8.41 -10.62 -32.13
C TRP A 326 -6.96 -10.42 -32.59
N GLY A 327 -6.17 -9.69 -31.81
CA GLY A 327 -4.76 -9.47 -32.11
C GLY A 327 -3.89 -10.67 -31.73
N ARG A 328 -2.84 -10.95 -32.52
CA ARG A 328 -1.84 -11.99 -32.19
C ARG A 328 -1.04 -11.70 -30.93
N THR A 329 -1.00 -10.43 -30.52
CA THR A 329 -0.27 -9.92 -29.35
C THR A 329 -1.18 -9.66 -28.14
N MET A 330 -2.47 -10.04 -28.21
CA MET A 330 -3.37 -9.90 -27.06
C MET A 330 -2.86 -10.74 -25.90
N ARG A 331 -2.65 -10.10 -24.75
CA ARG A 331 -2.11 -10.78 -23.57
C ARG A 331 -3.21 -11.23 -22.61
N HIS A 332 -3.03 -12.41 -22.03
CA HIS A 332 -3.79 -12.92 -20.92
C HIS A 332 -3.54 -12.01 -19.71
N PRO A 333 -4.58 -11.42 -19.09
CA PRO A 333 -4.40 -10.38 -18.07
C PRO A 333 -3.63 -10.83 -16.82
N ILE A 334 -3.66 -12.13 -16.49
CA ILE A 334 -2.94 -12.67 -15.32
C ILE A 334 -1.59 -13.33 -15.70
N ASN A 335 -1.57 -14.16 -16.75
CA ASN A 335 -0.40 -14.97 -17.08
C ASN A 335 0.69 -14.20 -17.86
N ASP A 336 0.38 -13.02 -18.42
CA ASP A 336 1.27 -12.19 -19.25
C ASP A 336 1.78 -12.91 -20.51
N GLU A 337 0.87 -13.66 -21.16
CA GLU A 337 1.15 -14.47 -22.35
C GLU A 337 0.12 -14.22 -23.43
N ASN A 338 0.44 -14.50 -24.69
CA ASN A 338 -0.55 -14.37 -25.75
C ASN A 338 -1.74 -15.29 -25.48
N ILE A 339 -2.94 -14.74 -25.54
CA ILE A 339 -4.20 -15.47 -25.36
C ILE A 339 -4.84 -15.71 -26.73
N SER A 340 -5.23 -16.95 -27.02
CA SER A 340 -5.99 -17.29 -28.22
C SER A 340 -7.48 -16.97 -28.05
N PRO A 341 -8.26 -16.80 -29.13
CA PRO A 341 -9.72 -16.66 -29.03
C PRO A 341 -10.36 -17.85 -28.29
N TYR A 342 -9.83 -19.06 -28.44
CA TYR A 342 -10.31 -20.25 -27.73
C TYR A 342 -10.04 -20.16 -26.23
N SER A 343 -8.82 -19.78 -25.84
CA SER A 343 -8.45 -19.54 -24.44
C SER A 343 -9.29 -18.43 -23.80
N ALA A 344 -9.61 -17.37 -24.55
CA ALA A 344 -10.51 -16.32 -24.08
C ALA A 344 -11.92 -16.87 -23.84
N ARG A 345 -12.48 -17.64 -24.79
CA ARG A 345 -13.81 -18.24 -24.61
C ARG A 345 -13.86 -19.23 -23.44
N ASN A 346 -12.76 -19.93 -23.13
CA ASN A 346 -12.63 -20.73 -21.91
C ASN A 346 -12.77 -19.87 -20.64
N LEU A 347 -12.09 -18.73 -20.60
CA LEU A 347 -12.21 -17.75 -19.50
C LEU A 347 -13.65 -17.22 -19.36
N ILE A 348 -14.30 -16.85 -20.47
CA ILE A 348 -15.70 -16.38 -20.49
C ILE A 348 -16.63 -17.45 -19.93
N ALA A 349 -16.48 -18.71 -20.35
CA ALA A 349 -17.33 -19.79 -19.89
C ALA A 349 -17.19 -20.05 -18.39
N TYR A 350 -15.98 -19.90 -17.84
CA TYR A 350 -15.80 -20.00 -16.40
C TYR A 350 -16.55 -18.88 -15.66
N VAL A 351 -16.54 -17.65 -16.19
CA VAL A 351 -17.34 -16.55 -15.63
C VAL A 351 -18.84 -16.81 -15.76
N ILE A 352 -19.32 -17.36 -16.90
CA ILE A 352 -20.71 -17.81 -17.06
C ILE A 352 -21.10 -18.81 -15.97
N SER A 353 -20.21 -19.71 -15.59
CA SER A 353 -20.50 -20.72 -14.56
C SER A 353 -20.77 -20.10 -13.18
N LYS A 354 -20.12 -18.95 -12.89
CA LYS A 354 -20.27 -18.19 -11.65
C LYS A 354 -21.38 -17.14 -11.70
N ALA A 355 -21.60 -16.51 -12.85
CA ALA A 355 -22.58 -15.43 -13.03
C ALA A 355 -24.00 -15.94 -13.29
N ILE A 356 -24.13 -17.07 -13.98
CA ILE A 356 -25.42 -17.64 -14.41
C ILE A 356 -25.61 -19.02 -13.78
N ASN A 357 -24.99 -20.06 -14.36
CA ASN A 357 -24.97 -21.41 -13.80
C ASN A 357 -23.96 -22.32 -14.55
N PRO A 358 -23.53 -23.44 -13.91
CA PRO A 358 -22.65 -24.43 -14.51
C PRO A 358 -23.15 -25.03 -15.83
N ALA A 359 -24.45 -25.32 -15.96
CA ALA A 359 -25.01 -25.98 -17.13
C ALA A 359 -24.88 -25.14 -18.42
N THR A 360 -25.10 -23.83 -18.31
CA THR A 360 -24.96 -22.87 -19.42
C THR A 360 -23.51 -22.75 -19.86
N ALA A 361 -22.58 -22.72 -18.90
CA ALA A 361 -21.15 -22.71 -19.18
C ALA A 361 -20.70 -23.98 -19.93
N ILE A 362 -21.17 -25.16 -19.50
CA ILE A 362 -20.84 -26.43 -20.16
C ILE A 362 -21.41 -26.48 -21.58
N LYS A 363 -22.65 -26.01 -21.80
CA LYS A 363 -23.25 -25.89 -23.14
C LYS A 363 -22.41 -24.98 -24.04
N ALA A 364 -21.91 -23.85 -23.52
CA ALA A 364 -21.04 -22.94 -24.26
C ALA A 364 -19.69 -23.60 -24.60
N LEU A 365 -19.04 -24.26 -23.63
CA LEU A 365 -17.75 -24.94 -23.84
C LEU A 365 -17.84 -26.11 -24.83
N ASN A 366 -18.93 -26.88 -24.81
CA ASN A 366 -19.12 -27.98 -25.76
C ASN A 366 -19.21 -27.51 -27.22
N LYS A 367 -19.67 -26.27 -27.47
CA LYS A 367 -19.69 -25.67 -28.82
C LYS A 367 -18.29 -25.30 -29.34
N LEU A 368 -17.27 -25.29 -28.47
CA LEU A 368 -15.90 -24.89 -28.82
C LEU A 368 -15.00 -26.07 -29.19
N LYS A 369 -15.43 -27.30 -28.91
CA LYS A 369 -14.63 -28.51 -29.16
C LYS A 369 -14.44 -28.73 -30.65
N THR A 370 -13.21 -28.96 -31.08
CA THR A 370 -12.91 -29.32 -32.47
C THR A 370 -12.95 -30.84 -32.68
N LYS A 371 -12.97 -31.29 -33.95
CA LYS A 371 -13.04 -32.73 -34.31
C LYS A 371 -11.73 -33.50 -34.09
N LYS A 372 -10.58 -32.82 -33.90
CA LYS A 372 -9.28 -33.44 -33.60
C LYS A 372 -8.70 -32.80 -32.34
N PRO A 373 -8.45 -33.55 -31.24
CA PRO A 373 -8.04 -32.95 -29.97
C PRO A 373 -6.63 -32.34 -30.07
N ASP A 374 -6.57 -31.02 -29.98
CA ASP A 374 -5.40 -30.16 -29.72
C ASP A 374 -5.16 -30.03 -28.19
N GLU A 375 -3.98 -29.60 -27.77
CA GLU A 375 -3.68 -29.17 -26.39
C GLU A 375 -4.72 -28.15 -25.87
N GLU A 376 -5.16 -27.18 -26.68
CA GLU A 376 -6.20 -26.21 -26.33
C GLU A 376 -7.57 -26.85 -26.09
N ASP A 377 -7.95 -27.89 -26.87
CA ASP A 377 -9.20 -28.63 -26.68
C ASP A 377 -9.19 -29.38 -25.34
N LEU A 378 -8.04 -29.91 -24.92
CA LEU A 378 -7.91 -30.57 -23.62
C LEU A 378 -8.03 -29.57 -22.46
N PHE A 379 -7.55 -28.34 -22.60
CA PHE A 379 -7.79 -27.29 -21.59
C PHE A 379 -9.28 -26.93 -21.47
N ILE A 380 -10.04 -26.97 -22.57
CA ILE A 380 -11.50 -26.80 -22.57
C ILE A 380 -12.17 -27.98 -21.83
N GLN A 381 -11.76 -29.21 -22.11
CA GLN A 381 -12.28 -30.39 -21.40
C GLN A 381 -11.94 -30.37 -19.92
N LEU A 382 -10.72 -29.93 -19.58
CA LEU A 382 -10.28 -29.78 -18.20
C LEU A 382 -11.09 -28.70 -17.46
N ARG A 383 -11.45 -27.60 -18.13
CA ARG A 383 -12.40 -26.61 -17.58
C ARG A 383 -13.77 -27.21 -17.31
N ILE A 384 -14.31 -28.00 -18.24
CA ILE A 384 -15.58 -28.69 -18.03
C ILE A 384 -15.48 -29.59 -16.79
N ALA A 385 -14.40 -30.37 -16.67
CA ALA A 385 -14.14 -31.24 -15.52
C ALA A 385 -14.10 -30.42 -14.21
N HIS A 386 -13.46 -29.25 -14.21
CA HIS A 386 -13.38 -28.35 -13.06
C HIS A 386 -14.73 -27.70 -12.71
N ILE A 387 -15.56 -27.34 -13.69
CA ILE A 387 -16.92 -26.83 -13.43
C ILE A 387 -17.79 -27.95 -12.82
N LEU A 388 -17.64 -29.19 -13.29
CA LEU A 388 -18.38 -30.36 -12.79
C LEU A 388 -17.86 -30.88 -11.46
N PHE A 389 -16.60 -30.63 -11.12
CA PHE A 389 -15.90 -31.17 -9.97
C PHE A 389 -16.67 -31.13 -8.64
N PRO A 390 -17.34 -30.01 -8.27
CA PRO A 390 -18.09 -29.96 -7.01
C PRO A 390 -19.30 -30.89 -6.96
N GLU A 391 -19.99 -31.06 -8.09
CA GLU A 391 -21.28 -31.78 -8.17
C GLU A 391 -21.13 -33.23 -8.65
N ARG A 392 -20.14 -33.49 -9.50
CA ARG A 392 -19.94 -34.78 -10.18
C ARG A 392 -18.48 -35.24 -10.16
N PRO A 393 -17.87 -35.41 -8.97
CA PRO A 393 -16.44 -35.71 -8.84
C PRO A 393 -16.03 -37.05 -9.49
N LYS A 394 -16.92 -38.05 -9.58
CA LYS A 394 -16.64 -39.30 -10.30
C LYS A 394 -16.50 -39.12 -11.82
N ILE A 395 -17.27 -38.18 -12.40
CA ILE A 395 -17.17 -37.87 -13.83
C ILE A 395 -15.92 -37.06 -14.08
N THR A 396 -15.63 -36.08 -13.21
CA THR A 396 -14.39 -35.31 -13.25
C THR A 396 -13.16 -36.22 -13.21
N GLU A 397 -13.13 -37.22 -12.32
CA GLU A 397 -12.00 -38.17 -12.23
C GLU A 397 -11.73 -38.84 -13.59
N LYS A 398 -12.77 -39.41 -14.22
CA LYS A 398 -12.66 -40.04 -15.55
C LYS A 398 -12.15 -39.08 -16.62
N ILE A 399 -12.74 -37.89 -16.71
CA ILE A 399 -12.33 -36.88 -17.69
C ILE A 399 -10.86 -36.51 -17.46
N THR A 400 -10.44 -36.31 -16.21
CA THR A 400 -9.05 -35.97 -15.91
C THR A 400 -8.07 -37.10 -16.19
N ASP A 401 -8.44 -38.37 -15.94
CA ASP A 401 -7.61 -39.54 -16.29
C ASP A 401 -7.43 -39.64 -17.82
N ASP A 402 -8.51 -39.47 -18.59
CA ASP A 402 -8.46 -39.48 -20.07
C ASP A 402 -7.55 -38.37 -20.61
N ILE A 403 -7.66 -37.16 -20.06
CA ILE A 403 -6.81 -36.02 -20.42
C ILE A 403 -5.34 -36.31 -20.10
N ILE A 404 -5.04 -36.88 -18.92
CA ILE A 404 -3.67 -37.23 -18.52
C ILE A 404 -3.08 -38.23 -19.53
N TYR A 405 -3.82 -39.28 -19.89
CA TYR A 405 -3.35 -40.28 -20.86
C TYR A 405 -3.07 -39.66 -22.24
N ILE A 406 -3.98 -38.85 -22.76
CA ILE A 406 -3.80 -38.18 -24.05
C ILE A 406 -2.61 -37.23 -24.00
N ALA A 407 -2.50 -36.40 -22.96
CA ALA A 407 -1.41 -35.44 -22.81
C ALA A 407 -0.05 -36.12 -22.70
N GLN A 408 0.06 -37.24 -21.97
CA GLN A 408 1.27 -38.06 -21.89
C GLN A 408 1.67 -38.62 -23.26
N SER A 409 0.71 -39.15 -24.02
CA SER A 409 0.97 -39.71 -25.35
C SER A 409 1.50 -38.68 -26.36
N LYS A 410 1.20 -37.39 -26.14
CA LYS A 410 1.59 -36.28 -27.01
C LYS A 410 2.73 -35.42 -26.45
N GLY A 411 3.16 -35.66 -25.22
CA GLY A 411 4.20 -34.86 -24.53
C GLY A 411 3.73 -33.47 -24.07
N TRP A 412 2.43 -33.25 -23.90
CA TRP A 412 1.84 -31.97 -23.49
C TRP A 412 1.89 -31.78 -21.97
N LYS A 413 3.08 -31.51 -21.46
CA LYS A 413 3.38 -31.46 -20.02
C LYS A 413 2.51 -30.47 -19.22
N ARG A 414 2.08 -29.35 -19.80
CA ARG A 414 1.29 -28.33 -19.09
C ARG A 414 -0.14 -28.80 -18.81
N VAL A 415 -0.81 -29.33 -19.83
CA VAL A 415 -2.13 -29.94 -19.67
C VAL A 415 -2.05 -31.15 -18.76
N GLU A 416 -1.03 -31.99 -18.93
CA GLU A 416 -0.80 -33.16 -18.08
C GLU A 416 -0.68 -32.75 -16.60
N TYR A 417 0.13 -31.74 -16.29
CA TYR A 417 0.31 -31.23 -14.94
C TYR A 417 -1.00 -30.70 -14.36
N ALA A 418 -1.70 -29.84 -15.09
CA ALA A 418 -2.95 -29.24 -14.62
C ALA A 418 -4.05 -30.30 -14.40
N ALA A 419 -4.14 -31.29 -15.29
CA ALA A 419 -5.06 -32.41 -15.16
C ALA A 419 -4.68 -33.31 -13.97
N THR A 420 -3.40 -33.56 -13.74
CA THR A 420 -2.89 -34.33 -12.59
C THR A 420 -3.23 -33.65 -11.27
N LEU A 421 -3.10 -32.32 -11.17
CA LEU A 421 -3.49 -31.58 -9.98
C LEU A 421 -5.00 -31.66 -9.72
N LEU A 422 -5.84 -31.40 -10.73
CA LEU A 422 -7.30 -31.47 -10.58
C LEU A 422 -7.74 -32.89 -10.20
N ASN A 423 -7.14 -33.92 -10.80
CA ASN A 423 -7.37 -35.32 -10.46
C ASN A 423 -6.99 -35.61 -8.99
N GLY A 424 -5.86 -35.07 -8.52
CA GLY A 424 -5.44 -35.14 -7.12
C GLY A 424 -6.52 -34.62 -6.16
N TYR A 425 -7.03 -33.42 -6.39
CA TYR A 425 -8.12 -32.85 -5.57
C TYR A 425 -9.45 -33.62 -5.74
N THR A 426 -9.71 -34.16 -6.93
CA THR A 426 -10.90 -35.00 -7.18
C THR A 426 -10.86 -36.28 -6.37
N ASN A 427 -9.68 -36.88 -6.25
CA ASN A 427 -9.48 -38.06 -5.42
C ASN A 427 -9.64 -37.76 -3.93
N ILE A 428 -9.29 -36.56 -3.46
CA ILE A 428 -9.59 -36.12 -2.08
C ILE A 428 -11.11 -36.14 -1.84
N ILE A 429 -11.89 -35.49 -2.72
CA ILE A 429 -13.37 -35.48 -2.61
C ILE A 429 -13.96 -36.89 -2.70
N ASN A 430 -13.44 -37.73 -3.60
CA ASN A 430 -13.87 -39.13 -3.75
C ASN A 430 -13.37 -40.03 -2.62
N ARG A 431 -12.69 -39.51 -1.59
CA ARG A 431 -12.09 -40.25 -0.46
C ARG A 431 -11.04 -41.28 -0.89
N LYS A 432 -10.43 -41.11 -2.06
CA LYS A 432 -9.32 -41.92 -2.60
C LYS A 432 -7.97 -41.31 -2.22
N ASN A 433 -7.75 -41.11 -0.92
CA ASN A 433 -6.65 -40.30 -0.37
C ASN A 433 -5.25 -40.80 -0.73
N ARG A 434 -5.02 -42.12 -0.81
CA ARG A 434 -3.72 -42.64 -1.27
C ARG A 434 -3.46 -42.30 -2.75
N ARG A 435 -4.50 -42.34 -3.59
CA ARG A 435 -4.38 -41.96 -5.01
C ARG A 435 -4.15 -40.46 -5.16
N SER A 436 -4.78 -39.61 -4.36
CA SER A 436 -4.53 -38.16 -4.42
C SER A 436 -3.07 -37.83 -4.11
N VAL A 437 -2.50 -38.40 -3.04
CA VAL A 437 -1.08 -38.23 -2.70
C VAL A 437 -0.18 -38.66 -3.86
N ILE A 438 -0.46 -39.80 -4.50
CA ILE A 438 0.27 -40.26 -5.68
C ILE A 438 0.21 -39.24 -6.82
N GLN A 439 -0.96 -38.67 -7.13
CA GLN A 439 -1.07 -37.66 -8.18
C GLN A 439 -0.26 -36.39 -7.85
N PHE A 440 -0.33 -35.91 -6.61
CA PHE A 440 0.49 -34.76 -6.20
C PHE A 440 1.99 -35.06 -6.21
N THR A 441 2.41 -36.30 -5.91
CA THR A 441 3.81 -36.71 -6.06
C THR A 441 4.22 -36.77 -7.53
N LYS A 442 3.39 -37.35 -8.40
CA LYS A 442 3.63 -37.41 -9.86
C LYS A 442 3.76 -36.04 -10.48
N SER A 443 2.92 -35.08 -10.09
CA SER A 443 2.91 -33.73 -10.66
C SER A 443 4.26 -33.02 -10.55
N TYR A 444 5.07 -33.30 -9.52
CA TYR A 444 6.42 -32.75 -9.37
C TYR A 444 7.38 -33.20 -10.48
N GLY A 445 7.18 -34.38 -11.07
CA GLY A 445 8.03 -34.92 -12.15
C GLY A 445 7.61 -34.49 -13.56
N ILE A 446 6.41 -33.91 -13.73
CA ILE A 446 5.86 -33.54 -15.05
C ILE A 446 6.52 -32.26 -15.57
N LEU A 447 6.53 -31.23 -14.73
CA LEU A 447 7.17 -29.94 -15.03
C LEU A 447 8.52 -29.89 -14.32
N GLY A 448 9.61 -29.79 -15.09
CA GLY A 448 10.94 -29.56 -14.52
C GLY A 448 11.08 -28.14 -13.95
N LYS A 449 12.23 -27.85 -13.32
CA LYS A 449 12.58 -26.50 -12.78
C LYS A 449 12.59 -25.36 -13.83
N SER A 450 12.38 -25.67 -15.11
CA SER A 450 12.48 -24.76 -16.25
C SER A 450 11.17 -24.05 -16.62
N ASP A 451 10.00 -24.55 -16.25
CA ASP A 451 8.73 -23.86 -16.59
C ASP A 451 8.37 -22.83 -15.51
N HIS A 452 8.72 -21.56 -15.77
CA HIS A 452 8.41 -20.45 -14.87
C HIS A 452 6.90 -20.23 -14.62
N LYS A 453 6.01 -20.87 -15.39
CA LYS A 453 4.54 -20.72 -15.32
C LYS A 453 3.86 -21.55 -14.23
N PHE A 454 4.53 -22.53 -13.65
CA PHE A 454 4.00 -23.36 -12.56
C PHE A 454 4.98 -23.39 -11.39
N ARG A 455 5.56 -22.21 -11.10
CA ARG A 455 6.66 -22.06 -10.14
C ARG A 455 6.20 -22.22 -8.68
N SER A 456 4.94 -21.90 -8.38
CA SER A 456 4.42 -22.06 -7.03
C SER A 456 4.17 -23.54 -6.76
N GLU A 457 4.73 -24.00 -5.65
CA GLU A 457 4.52 -25.35 -5.16
C GLU A 457 3.31 -25.44 -4.21
N TRP A 458 2.62 -24.32 -3.98
CA TRP A 458 1.65 -24.21 -2.90
C TRP A 458 0.45 -25.11 -3.16
N ILE A 459 -0.13 -25.09 -4.37
CA ILE A 459 -1.24 -25.95 -4.79
C ILE A 459 -0.92 -27.45 -4.68
N ARG A 460 0.33 -27.84 -4.91
CA ARG A 460 0.75 -29.25 -4.85
C ARG A 460 1.01 -29.68 -3.40
N GLN A 461 1.72 -28.86 -2.63
CA GLN A 461 2.06 -29.16 -1.23
C GLN A 461 0.81 -29.16 -0.34
N SER A 462 -0.12 -28.23 -0.56
CA SER A 462 -1.41 -28.18 0.16
C SER A 462 -2.25 -29.42 -0.16
N GLY A 463 -2.42 -29.76 -1.43
CA GLY A 463 -3.13 -30.97 -1.85
C GLY A 463 -2.52 -32.25 -1.29
N MET A 464 -1.18 -32.36 -1.31
CA MET A 464 -0.49 -33.51 -0.70
C MET A 464 -0.76 -33.59 0.80
N LEU A 465 -0.64 -32.48 1.54
CA LEU A 465 -0.92 -32.45 2.97
C LEU A 465 -2.37 -32.82 3.28
N LEU A 466 -3.34 -32.22 2.58
CA LEU A 466 -4.76 -32.50 2.76
C LEU A 466 -5.10 -33.97 2.46
N GLY A 467 -4.51 -34.54 1.40
CA GLY A 467 -4.64 -35.96 1.08
C GLY A 467 -4.13 -36.87 2.22
N ARG A 468 -2.97 -36.56 2.80
CA ARG A 468 -2.42 -37.31 3.94
C ARG A 468 -3.29 -37.20 5.19
N LEU A 469 -3.74 -35.99 5.52
CA LEU A 469 -4.58 -35.73 6.70
C LEU A 469 -5.93 -36.44 6.59
N GLN A 470 -6.62 -36.33 5.45
CA GLN A 470 -7.87 -37.03 5.21
C GLN A 470 -7.68 -38.55 5.13
N GLY A 471 -6.51 -39.01 4.67
CA GLY A 471 -6.10 -40.41 4.70
C GLY A 471 -5.80 -40.95 6.10
N LYS A 472 -5.90 -40.12 7.15
CA LYS A 472 -5.55 -40.45 8.54
C LYS A 472 -4.09 -40.93 8.69
N GLU A 473 -3.20 -40.46 7.81
CA GLU A 473 -1.78 -40.80 7.89
C GLU A 473 -1.17 -40.24 9.18
N ARG A 474 -0.69 -41.14 10.04
CA ARG A 474 -0.01 -40.79 11.28
C ARG A 474 1.41 -40.31 10.93
N GLY A 475 1.79 -39.10 11.32
CA GLY A 475 3.11 -38.56 11.01
C GLY A 475 3.36 -37.16 11.55
N ARG A 476 4.63 -36.71 11.49
CA ARG A 476 5.04 -35.32 11.76
C ARG A 476 4.77 -34.45 10.53
N HIS A 477 3.60 -33.81 10.50
CA HIS A 477 3.21 -32.87 9.44
C HIS A 477 3.69 -31.43 9.71
N ASP A 478 4.41 -31.19 10.82
CA ASP A 478 4.83 -29.86 11.28
C ASP A 478 5.61 -29.11 10.20
N LYS A 479 6.56 -29.79 9.52
CA LYS A 479 7.35 -29.21 8.43
C LYS A 479 6.49 -28.81 7.23
N SER A 480 5.45 -29.58 6.91
CA SER A 480 4.54 -29.28 5.80
C SER A 480 3.67 -28.08 6.11
N PHE A 481 3.12 -27.99 7.32
CA PHE A 481 2.38 -26.81 7.76
C PHE A 481 3.27 -25.56 7.80
N HIS A 482 4.46 -25.63 8.39
CA HIS A 482 5.41 -24.51 8.40
C HIS A 482 5.78 -24.05 6.98
N SER A 483 6.07 -24.98 6.06
CA SER A 483 6.35 -24.67 4.65
C SER A 483 5.18 -23.92 4.00
N LEU A 484 3.95 -24.42 4.16
CA LEU A 484 2.77 -23.81 3.58
C LEU A 484 2.45 -22.44 4.18
N ILE A 485 2.59 -22.27 5.49
CA ILE A 485 2.41 -20.99 6.16
C ILE A 485 3.47 -19.98 5.66
N GLU A 486 4.72 -20.38 5.51
CA GLU A 486 5.77 -19.53 4.92
C GLU A 486 5.46 -19.12 3.48
N MET A 487 4.96 -20.05 2.66
CA MET A 487 4.50 -19.75 1.30
C MET A 487 3.28 -18.82 1.31
N MET A 488 2.39 -18.95 2.29
CA MET A 488 1.26 -18.03 2.51
C MET A 488 1.72 -16.64 2.90
N ARG A 489 2.71 -16.51 3.79
CA ARG A 489 3.34 -15.22 4.12
C ARG A 489 3.91 -14.53 2.88
N LYS A 490 4.49 -15.33 1.97
CA LYS A 490 5.02 -14.87 0.67
C LYS A 490 3.94 -14.70 -0.40
N ASN A 491 2.69 -15.05 -0.11
CA ASN A 491 1.53 -14.99 -1.01
C ASN A 491 1.75 -15.78 -2.31
N GLU A 492 2.48 -16.89 -2.25
CA GLU A 492 2.72 -17.73 -3.42
C GLU A 492 1.42 -18.37 -3.93
N TYR A 493 0.45 -18.57 -3.02
CA TYR A 493 -0.88 -19.08 -3.35
C TYR A 493 -1.72 -18.14 -4.23
N ASP A 494 -1.48 -16.82 -4.22
CA ASP A 494 -2.26 -15.86 -5.04
C ASP A 494 -2.11 -16.19 -6.52
N TYR A 495 -0.91 -16.60 -6.93
CA TYR A 495 -0.66 -17.05 -8.30
C TYR A 495 -1.48 -18.32 -8.64
N ASP A 496 -1.60 -19.24 -7.69
CA ASP A 496 -2.33 -20.51 -7.86
C ASP A 496 -3.84 -20.35 -7.86
N ILE A 497 -4.38 -19.39 -7.11
CA ILE A 497 -5.83 -19.13 -7.05
C ILE A 497 -6.29 -18.25 -8.20
N LEU A 498 -5.47 -17.27 -8.59
CA LEU A 498 -5.85 -16.25 -9.56
C LEU A 498 -5.52 -16.65 -11.00
N SER A 499 -4.48 -17.45 -11.22
CA SER A 499 -4.19 -17.93 -12.57
C SER A 499 -5.34 -18.83 -13.05
N VAL A 500 -6.01 -18.39 -14.11
CA VAL A 500 -7.18 -19.10 -14.66
C VAL A 500 -6.84 -20.54 -15.04
N ASN A 501 -5.58 -20.85 -15.32
CA ASN A 501 -5.09 -22.18 -15.67
C ASN A 501 -4.86 -23.13 -14.47
N MET A 502 -4.99 -22.63 -13.24
CA MET A 502 -4.94 -23.46 -12.04
C MET A 502 -6.36 -23.75 -11.54
N PHE A 503 -6.69 -25.04 -11.56
CA PHE A 503 -8.03 -25.57 -11.29
C PHE A 503 -8.22 -25.84 -9.79
N LEU A 504 -7.81 -24.89 -8.95
CA LEU A 504 -7.98 -24.99 -7.51
C LEU A 504 -9.34 -24.42 -7.10
N ASP A 505 -10.15 -25.27 -6.49
CA ASP A 505 -11.37 -24.84 -5.83
C ASP A 505 -11.03 -24.10 -4.52
N ARG A 506 -11.74 -22.99 -4.24
CA ARG A 506 -11.53 -22.18 -3.03
C ARG A 506 -11.64 -23.00 -1.73
N ARG A 507 -12.39 -24.11 -1.74
CA ARG A 507 -12.50 -25.04 -0.59
C ARG A 507 -11.17 -25.64 -0.15
N PHE A 508 -10.13 -25.60 -0.98
CA PHE A 508 -8.78 -26.06 -0.63
C PHE A 508 -7.79 -24.90 -0.51
N GLY A 509 -8.30 -23.69 -0.29
CA GLY A 509 -7.51 -22.48 -0.20
C GLY A 509 -6.75 -22.31 1.13
N PRO A 510 -6.12 -21.14 1.33
CA PRO A 510 -5.36 -20.80 2.53
C PRO A 510 -6.15 -20.95 3.83
N GLU A 511 -7.45 -20.66 3.80
CA GLU A 511 -8.36 -20.80 4.95
C GLU A 511 -8.44 -22.25 5.44
N GLU A 512 -8.64 -23.21 4.53
CA GLU A 512 -8.70 -24.65 4.86
C GLU A 512 -7.36 -25.15 5.42
N VAL A 513 -6.24 -24.75 4.80
CA VAL A 513 -4.89 -25.11 5.29
C VAL A 513 -4.67 -24.56 6.70
N THR A 514 -5.10 -23.32 6.96
CA THR A 514 -5.01 -22.69 8.27
C THR A 514 -5.86 -23.44 9.29
N GLU A 515 -7.12 -23.76 8.97
CA GLU A 515 -8.01 -24.51 9.87
C GLU A 515 -7.43 -25.88 10.24
N LYS A 516 -6.89 -26.63 9.26
CA LYS A 516 -6.20 -27.90 9.53
C LYS A 516 -4.93 -27.75 10.35
N ALA A 517 -4.19 -26.65 10.19
CA ALA A 517 -3.02 -26.36 11.00
C ALA A 517 -3.41 -26.11 12.47
N LEU A 518 -4.47 -25.33 12.70
CA LEU A 518 -4.99 -25.04 14.04
C LEU A 518 -5.43 -26.33 14.74
N ASP A 519 -6.20 -27.19 14.08
CA ASP A 519 -6.62 -28.49 14.63
C ASP A 519 -5.42 -29.38 14.97
N PHE A 520 -4.44 -29.44 14.07
CA PHE A 520 -3.24 -30.24 14.24
C PHE A 520 -2.40 -29.78 15.43
N TYR A 521 -2.08 -28.49 15.53
CA TYR A 521 -1.28 -27.95 16.63
C TYR A 521 -2.02 -28.03 17.97
N ARG A 522 -3.34 -27.81 17.98
CA ARG A 522 -4.17 -27.99 19.19
C ARG A 522 -4.12 -29.43 19.71
N SER A 523 -4.24 -30.43 18.82
CA SER A 523 -4.20 -31.84 19.21
C SER A 523 -2.85 -32.27 19.83
N ARG A 524 -1.77 -31.57 19.47
CA ARG A 524 -0.42 -31.81 19.96
C ARG A 524 0.00 -30.92 21.12
N GLN A 525 -0.88 -30.01 21.55
CA GLN A 525 -0.56 -28.98 22.55
C GLN A 525 0.62 -28.08 22.14
N ASP A 526 0.87 -27.92 20.83
CA ASP A 526 1.88 -27.00 20.29
C ASP A 526 1.27 -25.60 20.10
N TYR A 527 1.05 -24.92 21.21
CA TYR A 527 0.33 -23.66 21.22
C TYR A 527 1.14 -22.47 20.69
N SER A 528 2.47 -22.60 20.60
CA SER A 528 3.34 -21.62 19.95
C SER A 528 3.05 -21.56 18.45
N SER A 529 3.10 -22.72 17.77
CA SER A 529 2.78 -22.80 16.34
C SER A 529 1.30 -22.53 16.06
N PHE A 530 0.42 -22.84 17.00
CA PHE A 530 -0.99 -22.44 16.93
C PHE A 530 -1.14 -20.91 16.89
N LEU A 531 -0.49 -20.20 17.81
CA LEU A 531 -0.53 -18.73 17.88
C LEU A 531 0.12 -18.09 16.65
N SER A 532 1.26 -18.60 16.20
CA SER A 532 1.94 -18.08 14.99
C SER A 532 1.08 -18.24 13.74
N THR A 533 0.38 -19.38 13.61
CA THR A 533 -0.57 -19.63 12.54
C THR A 533 -1.73 -18.62 12.56
N LEU A 534 -2.34 -18.38 13.71
CA LEU A 534 -3.39 -17.37 13.87
C LEU A 534 -2.88 -15.97 13.51
N TYR A 535 -1.73 -15.58 14.03
CA TYR A 535 -1.09 -14.29 13.76
C TYR A 535 -0.89 -14.07 12.26
N TYR A 536 -0.29 -15.04 11.55
CA TYR A 536 -0.08 -14.91 10.10
C TYR A 536 -1.38 -14.92 9.31
N SER A 537 -2.39 -15.68 9.75
CA SER A 537 -3.71 -15.66 9.12
C SER A 537 -4.35 -14.27 9.21
N GLN A 538 -4.34 -13.65 10.39
CA GLN A 538 -4.87 -12.29 10.61
C GLN A 538 -4.10 -11.28 9.77
N TYR A 539 -2.77 -11.38 9.75
CA TYR A 539 -1.89 -10.51 8.98
C TYR A 539 -2.13 -10.58 7.46
N ILE A 540 -2.49 -11.75 6.93
CA ILE A 540 -2.85 -11.90 5.50
C ILE A 540 -4.16 -11.17 5.19
N HIS A 541 -5.13 -11.18 6.10
CA HIS A 541 -6.46 -10.59 5.91
C HIS A 541 -6.53 -9.09 6.25
N SER A 542 -5.64 -8.58 7.11
CA SER A 542 -5.64 -7.17 7.54
C SER A 542 -4.91 -6.22 6.57
N ARG A 543 -4.35 -6.75 5.49
CA ARG A 543 -3.67 -5.97 4.44
C ARG A 543 -4.71 -5.31 3.55
N ASP A 544 -4.69 -3.97 3.46
CA ASP A 544 -4.98 -3.18 2.23
C ASP A 544 -5.75 -1.86 2.42
N SER A 545 -5.78 -1.21 3.59
CA SER A 545 -6.49 0.09 3.71
C SER A 545 -5.69 1.32 4.13
N PHE A 546 -4.48 1.22 4.69
CA PHE A 546 -3.87 2.37 5.40
C PHE A 546 -2.54 2.90 4.89
N HIS A 547 -1.92 2.32 3.87
CA HIS A 547 -0.58 2.74 3.45
C HIS A 547 -0.49 2.83 1.93
N ASN A 548 -1.35 3.64 1.34
CA ASN A 548 -1.34 3.88 -0.11
C ASN A 548 -0.31 4.93 -0.52
N SER A 549 0.42 5.54 0.42
CA SER A 549 1.40 6.60 0.13
C SER A 549 2.52 6.70 1.17
N SER A 550 3.38 5.69 1.22
CA SER A 550 4.63 5.66 2.01
C SER A 550 5.50 4.48 1.58
N LEU A 551 6.72 4.39 2.12
CA LEU A 551 7.57 3.20 1.93
C LEU A 551 6.91 1.88 2.37
N LEU A 552 5.98 1.90 3.33
CA LEU A 552 5.32 0.69 3.84
C LEU A 552 4.49 -0.06 2.77
N GLN A 553 4.16 0.61 1.66
CA GLN A 553 3.43 0.01 0.54
C GLN A 553 4.30 -0.98 -0.28
N ILE A 554 5.63 -0.81 -0.25
CA ILE A 554 6.60 -1.48 -1.12
C ILE A 554 6.47 -3.02 -1.14
N PRO A 555 6.39 -3.73 0.02
CA PRO A 555 6.23 -5.19 0.01
C PRO A 555 4.94 -5.65 -0.67
N SER A 556 3.83 -4.91 -0.46
CA SER A 556 2.53 -5.20 -1.08
C SER A 556 2.54 -4.94 -2.57
N VAL A 557 3.17 -3.84 -3.02
CA VAL A 557 3.34 -3.51 -4.44
C VAL A 557 4.21 -4.55 -5.14
N LEU A 558 5.34 -4.97 -4.56
CA LEU A 558 6.19 -6.04 -5.11
C LEU A 558 5.42 -7.36 -5.30
N ARG A 559 4.53 -7.69 -4.36
CA ARG A 559 3.64 -8.84 -4.49
C ARG A 559 2.69 -8.66 -5.68
N ARG A 560 1.96 -7.55 -5.75
CA ARG A 560 0.98 -7.28 -6.80
C ARG A 560 1.62 -7.16 -8.19
N LEU A 561 2.85 -6.64 -8.29
CA LEU A 561 3.65 -6.64 -9.52
C LEU A 561 3.87 -8.05 -10.07
N LYS A 562 4.05 -9.06 -9.19
CA LYS A 562 4.18 -10.46 -9.60
C LYS A 562 2.85 -11.07 -10.04
N VAL A 563 1.77 -10.76 -9.30
CA VAL A 563 0.43 -11.33 -9.52
C VAL A 563 -0.24 -10.74 -10.76
N TYR A 564 -0.18 -9.42 -10.93
CA TYR A 564 -0.88 -8.68 -11.99
C TYR A 564 0.01 -8.35 -13.20
N LYS A 565 1.11 -9.08 -13.38
CA LYS A 565 2.09 -8.84 -14.47
C LYS A 565 1.48 -8.77 -15.88
N GLY A 566 0.32 -9.39 -16.15
CA GLY A 566 -0.33 -9.35 -17.46
C GLY A 566 -1.24 -8.14 -17.69
N PHE A 567 -1.51 -7.34 -16.65
CA PHE A 567 -2.29 -6.09 -16.77
C PHE A 567 -1.42 -4.91 -17.20
N ARG A 568 -0.10 -5.01 -17.03
CA ARG A 568 0.85 -3.94 -17.36
C ARG A 568 0.78 -3.56 -18.85
N PRO A 569 1.01 -2.28 -19.19
CA PRO A 569 1.23 -1.86 -20.56
C PRO A 569 2.49 -2.48 -21.16
N SER A 570 2.52 -2.67 -22.48
CA SER A 570 3.67 -3.30 -23.16
C SER A 570 4.93 -2.44 -23.15
N ILE A 571 4.78 -1.11 -23.13
CA ILE A 571 5.91 -0.16 -23.10
C ILE A 571 6.71 -0.27 -21.80
N ASP A 572 6.05 -0.63 -20.70
CA ASP A 572 6.67 -0.73 -19.38
C ASP A 572 7.54 -1.99 -19.20
N ASN A 573 7.67 -2.83 -20.24
CA ASN A 573 8.51 -4.04 -20.19
C ASN A 573 9.98 -3.76 -19.86
N LEU A 574 10.49 -2.58 -20.24
CA LEU A 574 11.87 -2.17 -20.00
C LEU A 574 12.19 -2.02 -18.50
N TYR A 575 11.22 -1.58 -17.68
CA TYR A 575 11.40 -1.43 -16.23
C TYR A 575 11.35 -2.76 -15.49
N PHE A 576 10.65 -3.77 -16.00
CA PHE A 576 10.47 -5.03 -15.26
C PHE A 576 11.74 -5.89 -15.17
N LYS A 577 12.69 -5.72 -16.09
CA LYS A 577 13.98 -6.42 -16.10
C LYS A 577 15.15 -5.55 -15.63
N SER A 578 14.83 -4.37 -15.11
CA SER A 578 15.81 -3.33 -14.78
C SER A 578 16.33 -3.44 -13.34
N LYS A 579 17.29 -2.56 -13.00
CA LYS A 579 17.84 -2.40 -11.66
C LYS A 579 16.77 -1.99 -10.63
N GLN A 580 15.70 -1.34 -11.08
CA GLN A 580 14.54 -0.93 -10.28
C GLN A 580 13.92 -2.12 -9.53
N ILE A 581 13.64 -3.23 -10.24
CA ILE A 581 13.06 -4.43 -9.62
C ILE A 581 14.04 -5.12 -8.65
N LYS A 582 15.35 -5.01 -8.89
CA LYS A 582 16.38 -5.50 -7.96
C LYS A 582 16.34 -4.68 -6.65
N ASN A 583 16.36 -3.36 -6.76
CA ASN A 583 16.35 -2.44 -5.61
C ASN A 583 15.03 -2.54 -4.84
N LEU A 584 13.89 -2.64 -5.54
CA LEU A 584 12.58 -2.93 -4.96
C LEU A 584 12.58 -4.21 -4.10
N LYS A 585 13.21 -5.30 -4.57
CA LYS A 585 13.30 -6.56 -3.82
C LYS A 585 14.15 -6.42 -2.57
N ILE A 586 15.24 -5.66 -2.64
CA ILE A 586 16.12 -5.37 -1.50
C ILE A 586 15.32 -4.59 -0.45
N GLU A 587 14.65 -3.52 -0.87
CA GLU A 587 13.87 -2.66 0.02
C GLU A 587 12.68 -3.39 0.64
N ALA A 588 11.90 -4.11 -0.16
CA ALA A 588 10.79 -4.92 0.33
C ALA A 588 11.25 -5.96 1.38
N LYS A 589 12.47 -6.50 1.25
CA LYS A 589 13.04 -7.44 2.22
C LYS A 589 13.41 -6.73 3.51
N GLU A 590 14.02 -5.54 3.44
CA GLU A 590 14.38 -4.74 4.61
C GLU A 590 13.13 -4.31 5.39
N ILE A 591 12.11 -3.78 4.70
CA ILE A 591 10.81 -3.44 5.30
C ILE A 591 10.11 -4.70 5.83
N SER A 592 10.15 -5.84 5.13
CA SER A 592 9.52 -7.05 5.70
C SER A 592 10.22 -7.55 6.97
N LYS A 593 11.55 -7.40 7.04
CA LYS A 593 12.38 -7.81 8.17
C LYS A 593 12.12 -6.96 9.42
N ASN A 594 11.98 -5.64 9.25
CA ASN A 594 11.86 -4.71 10.38
C ASN A 594 10.43 -4.61 10.93
N TYR A 595 9.41 -4.98 10.14
CA TYR A 595 8.02 -4.69 10.47
C TYR A 595 7.11 -5.94 10.65
N ASN A 596 7.45 -7.13 10.11
CA ASN A 596 6.49 -8.25 9.97
C ASN A 596 7.02 -9.61 10.46
N LYS A 597 7.46 -9.71 11.72
CA LYS A 597 8.02 -10.95 12.27
C LYS A 597 7.30 -11.44 13.53
N PHE A 598 6.85 -12.70 13.49
CA PHE A 598 6.64 -13.52 14.68
C PHE A 598 7.91 -14.35 14.88
N ASP A 599 8.49 -14.33 16.08
CA ASP A 599 9.71 -15.09 16.39
C ASP A 599 9.43 -16.08 17.51
N ASP A 600 9.28 -17.36 17.18
CA ASP A 600 8.98 -18.41 18.17
C ASP A 600 10.04 -18.48 19.28
N LYS A 601 11.30 -18.09 19.00
CA LYS A 601 12.37 -18.08 20.00
C LYS A 601 12.17 -16.99 21.06
N VAL A 602 11.39 -15.95 20.74
CA VAL A 602 11.08 -14.85 21.66
C VAL A 602 10.09 -15.29 22.72
N LEU A 603 9.13 -16.16 22.39
CA LEU A 603 8.10 -16.61 23.34
C LEU A 603 8.70 -17.22 24.61
N ASN A 604 9.79 -17.98 24.45
CA ASN A 604 10.51 -18.59 25.57
C ASN A 604 11.24 -17.58 26.48
N LYS A 605 11.43 -16.34 26.04
CA LYS A 605 12.10 -15.28 26.81
C LYS A 605 11.13 -14.39 27.57
N ILE A 606 9.83 -14.49 27.28
CA ILE A 606 8.79 -13.64 27.88
C ILE A 606 8.66 -13.95 29.37
N LYS A 607 8.79 -12.92 30.21
CA LYS A 607 8.73 -13.05 31.68
C LYS A 607 7.36 -12.72 32.26
N THR A 608 6.54 -11.97 31.53
CA THR A 608 5.23 -11.52 31.98
C THR A 608 4.12 -12.31 31.28
N PRO A 609 3.08 -12.80 31.98
CA PRO A 609 1.94 -13.47 31.35
C PRO A 609 1.30 -12.61 30.25
N PHE A 610 0.75 -13.24 29.22
CA PHE A 610 0.02 -12.52 28.18
C PHE A 610 -1.24 -13.23 27.66
N LEU A 611 -2.14 -12.42 27.09
CA LEU A 611 -3.31 -12.85 26.33
C LEU A 611 -3.23 -12.34 24.89
N ALA A 612 -3.58 -13.19 23.93
CA ALA A 612 -3.75 -12.82 22.53
C ALA A 612 -5.16 -13.24 22.07
N VAL A 613 -5.96 -12.27 21.64
CA VAL A 613 -7.34 -12.49 21.18
C VAL A 613 -7.37 -12.34 19.67
N ILE A 614 -7.48 -13.43 18.92
CA ILE A 614 -7.38 -13.40 17.44
C ILE A 614 -8.65 -14.01 16.82
N PRO A 615 -9.40 -13.26 16.00
CA PRO A 615 -10.53 -13.79 15.25
C PRO A 615 -10.05 -14.59 14.04
N PHE A 616 -10.68 -15.72 13.76
CA PHE A 616 -10.46 -16.52 12.57
C PHE A 616 -11.71 -17.35 12.23
N ASN A 617 -12.16 -17.27 10.98
CA ASN A 617 -13.23 -18.09 10.40
C ASN A 617 -14.50 -18.23 11.29
N GLY A 618 -15.11 -17.11 11.68
CA GLY A 618 -16.34 -17.12 12.48
C GLY A 618 -16.15 -17.40 13.98
N LYS A 619 -14.89 -17.56 14.44
CA LYS A 619 -14.53 -17.86 15.82
C LYS A 619 -13.55 -16.83 16.38
N VAL A 620 -13.60 -16.61 17.69
CA VAL A 620 -12.63 -15.80 18.42
C VAL A 620 -11.80 -16.71 19.32
N TYR A 621 -10.50 -16.74 19.08
CA TYR A 621 -9.54 -17.53 19.86
C TYR A 621 -8.87 -16.64 20.90
N VAL A 622 -8.88 -17.07 22.16
CA VAL A 622 -8.13 -16.43 23.25
C VAL A 622 -6.99 -17.37 23.62
N VAL A 623 -5.77 -17.00 23.26
CA VAL A 623 -4.55 -17.72 23.59
C VAL A 623 -3.90 -17.05 24.79
N ALA A 624 -3.73 -17.81 25.87
CA ALA A 624 -3.16 -17.37 27.11
C ALA A 624 -1.82 -18.08 27.36
N TYR A 625 -0.81 -17.30 27.72
CA TYR A 625 0.52 -17.78 28.08
C TYR A 625 0.89 -17.29 29.47
N LYS A 626 1.21 -18.22 30.38
CA LYS A 626 1.75 -17.90 31.70
C LYS A 626 3.14 -18.53 31.87
N PRO A 627 4.20 -17.71 32.05
CA PRO A 627 5.52 -18.23 32.37
C PRO A 627 5.52 -18.86 33.78
N ASP A 628 6.04 -20.08 33.90
CA ASP A 628 6.19 -20.81 35.16
C ASP A 628 7.62 -21.39 35.22
N ARG A 629 8.30 -21.24 36.36
CA ARG A 629 9.67 -21.71 36.58
C ARG A 629 9.76 -23.21 36.87
N LYS A 630 8.66 -23.87 37.26
CA LYS A 630 8.65 -25.30 37.68
C LYS A 630 7.90 -26.23 36.73
N ALA A 631 6.97 -25.72 35.94
CA ALA A 631 6.26 -26.48 34.92
C ALA A 631 6.52 -25.85 33.55
N ASN A 632 6.94 -26.65 32.56
CA ASN A 632 6.99 -26.22 31.15
C ASN A 632 5.71 -25.41 30.83
N TYR A 633 5.87 -24.12 30.52
CA TYR A 633 4.90 -23.14 30.04
C TYR A 633 3.40 -23.53 30.12
N ARG A 634 2.60 -22.82 30.94
CA ARG A 634 1.14 -23.01 30.94
C ARG A 634 0.49 -22.20 29.82
N TRP A 635 0.43 -22.81 28.64
CA TRP A 635 -0.43 -22.37 27.54
C TRP A 635 -1.87 -22.83 27.77
N SER A 636 -2.82 -21.99 27.39
CA SER A 636 -4.24 -22.33 27.45
C SER A 636 -5.00 -21.60 26.35
N ILE A 637 -6.04 -22.25 25.82
CA ILE A 637 -6.82 -21.72 24.68
C ILE A 637 -8.30 -21.83 24.99
N LEU A 638 -9.00 -20.71 24.82
CA LEU A 638 -10.46 -20.68 24.73
C LEU A 638 -10.86 -20.33 23.30
N ASN A 639 -11.99 -20.86 22.87
CA ASN A 639 -12.61 -20.52 21.60
C ASN A 639 -14.07 -20.17 21.81
N PHE A 640 -14.50 -19.09 21.18
CA PHE A 640 -15.86 -18.56 21.24
C PHE A 640 -16.40 -18.39 19.83
N SER A 641 -17.71 -18.50 19.67
CA SER A 641 -18.34 -18.08 18.41
C SER A 641 -18.35 -16.56 18.30
N GLU A 642 -18.37 -16.01 17.08
CA GLU A 642 -18.51 -14.57 16.86
C GLU A 642 -19.74 -13.97 17.55
N LYS A 643 -20.83 -14.74 17.69
CA LYS A 643 -22.04 -14.28 18.40
C LYS A 643 -21.84 -14.12 19.91
N GLN A 644 -20.92 -14.89 20.49
CA GLN A 644 -20.59 -14.80 21.91
C GLN A 644 -19.58 -13.68 22.19
N TYR A 645 -18.83 -13.26 21.18
CA TYR A 645 -17.86 -12.18 21.32
C TYR A 645 -18.54 -10.90 21.82
N GLY A 646 -17.97 -10.25 22.83
CA GLY A 646 -18.56 -9.05 23.42
C GLY A 646 -19.68 -9.28 24.43
N SER A 647 -20.13 -10.51 24.65
CA SER A 647 -21.14 -10.83 25.67
C SER A 647 -20.56 -10.88 27.09
N VAL A 648 -21.40 -10.69 28.11
CA VAL A 648 -21.01 -10.82 29.52
C VAL A 648 -20.43 -12.22 29.79
N GLU A 649 -21.07 -13.28 29.28
CA GLU A 649 -20.64 -14.68 29.40
C GLU A 649 -19.22 -14.90 28.84
N TYR A 650 -18.89 -14.25 27.71
CA TYR A 650 -17.56 -14.31 27.12
C TYR A 650 -16.48 -13.78 28.07
N TYR A 651 -16.73 -12.64 28.71
CA TYR A 651 -15.77 -12.04 29.64
C TYR A 651 -15.67 -12.83 30.94
N GLU A 652 -16.79 -13.21 31.54
CA GLU A 652 -16.82 -14.03 32.75
C GLU A 652 -16.04 -15.33 32.56
N LYS A 653 -16.20 -15.98 31.40
CA LYS A 653 -15.47 -17.22 31.07
C LYS A 653 -13.97 -16.99 30.88
N ILE A 654 -13.55 -15.86 30.31
CA ILE A 654 -12.11 -15.51 30.23
C ILE A 654 -11.53 -15.34 31.63
N ILE A 655 -12.20 -14.56 32.46
CA ILE A 655 -11.78 -14.24 33.83
C ILE A 655 -11.69 -15.52 34.66
N SER A 656 -12.74 -16.36 34.65
CA SER A 656 -12.79 -17.62 35.39
C SER A 656 -11.77 -18.65 34.93
N SER A 657 -11.46 -18.67 33.62
CA SER A 657 -10.51 -19.63 33.04
C SER A 657 -9.05 -19.24 33.28
N PHE A 658 -8.79 -17.97 33.58
CA PHE A 658 -7.45 -17.43 33.80
C PHE A 658 -7.37 -16.68 35.13
N PRO A 659 -7.36 -17.39 36.28
CA PRO A 659 -7.44 -16.75 37.61
C PRO A 659 -6.29 -15.78 37.93
N TRP A 660 -5.18 -15.84 37.19
CA TRP A 660 -4.06 -14.90 37.34
C TRP A 660 -4.35 -13.50 36.77
N ILE A 661 -5.48 -13.33 36.08
CA ILE A 661 -6.02 -12.03 35.67
C ILE A 661 -6.64 -11.30 36.87
N GLU A 662 -7.22 -12.05 37.83
CA GLU A 662 -7.79 -11.50 39.05
C GLU A 662 -6.67 -11.32 40.11
N GLY A 663 -6.20 -10.08 40.29
CA GLY A 663 -5.20 -9.72 41.31
C GLY A 663 -4.26 -8.58 40.89
N ASP A 664 -3.35 -8.20 41.79
CA ASP A 664 -2.35 -7.14 41.54
C ASP A 664 -1.25 -7.52 40.53
N ASN A 665 -1.32 -8.74 39.97
CA ASN A 665 -0.33 -9.26 39.04
C ASN A 665 -0.39 -8.51 37.69
N SER A 666 0.78 -8.14 37.19
CA SER A 666 0.90 -7.54 35.85
C SER A 666 0.80 -8.60 34.76
N PHE A 667 0.05 -8.30 33.70
CA PHE A 667 0.00 -9.11 32.48
C PHE A 667 -0.15 -8.23 31.24
N GLN A 668 0.05 -8.84 30.07
CA GLN A 668 0.07 -8.14 28.79
C GLN A 668 -1.05 -8.62 27.86
N ILE A 669 -1.55 -7.75 26.99
CA ILE A 669 -2.53 -8.10 25.96
C ILE A 669 -1.96 -7.71 24.58
N TYR A 670 -2.04 -8.62 23.62
CA TYR A 670 -1.66 -8.37 22.24
C TYR A 670 -2.54 -7.26 21.64
N LEU A 671 -1.93 -6.22 21.08
CA LEU A 671 -2.61 -5.08 20.51
C LEU A 671 -3.13 -5.40 19.10
N ASN A 672 -4.38 -5.83 19.05
CA ASN A 672 -5.25 -5.75 17.89
C ASN A 672 -6.60 -5.15 18.30
N GLN A 673 -7.54 -5.01 17.37
CA GLN A 673 -8.88 -4.51 17.68
C GLN A 673 -9.52 -5.29 18.84
N GLN A 674 -9.49 -6.63 18.79
CA GLN A 674 -10.17 -7.46 19.78
C GLN A 674 -9.47 -7.43 21.16
N GLY A 675 -8.14 -7.34 21.18
CA GLY A 675 -7.35 -7.18 22.40
C GLY A 675 -7.55 -5.81 23.05
N ALA A 676 -7.69 -4.75 22.26
CA ALA A 676 -8.03 -3.41 22.73
C ALA A 676 -9.42 -3.37 23.40
N GLU A 677 -10.42 -4.04 22.79
CA GLU A 677 -11.75 -4.19 23.36
C GLU A 677 -11.72 -4.99 24.69
N LEU A 678 -10.94 -6.09 24.75
CA LEU A 678 -10.74 -6.84 25.99
C LEU A 678 -10.08 -5.99 27.09
N TYR A 679 -9.04 -5.24 26.76
CA TYR A 679 -8.33 -4.35 27.68
C TYR A 679 -9.30 -3.35 28.35
N GLN A 680 -10.15 -2.70 27.57
CA GLN A 680 -11.10 -1.71 28.08
C GLN A 680 -12.09 -2.32 29.08
N ILE A 681 -12.58 -3.52 28.79
CA ILE A 681 -13.61 -4.16 29.62
C ILE A 681 -13.01 -4.66 30.93
N LEU A 682 -11.83 -5.28 30.88
CA LEU A 682 -11.11 -5.69 32.09
C LEU A 682 -10.80 -4.49 32.99
N ARG A 683 -10.45 -3.35 32.38
CA ARG A 683 -10.20 -2.10 33.07
C ARG A 683 -11.46 -1.48 33.68
N LYS A 684 -12.57 -1.40 32.93
CA LYS A 684 -13.86 -0.88 33.40
C LYS A 684 -14.39 -1.66 34.61
N ASN A 685 -14.20 -2.97 34.59
CA ASN A 685 -14.61 -3.86 35.68
C ASN A 685 -13.61 -3.90 36.84
N LYS A 686 -12.56 -3.06 36.83
CA LYS A 686 -11.54 -2.94 37.89
C LYS A 686 -10.83 -4.25 38.23
N ILE A 687 -10.75 -5.18 37.28
CA ILE A 687 -10.25 -6.56 37.49
C ILE A 687 -8.72 -6.58 37.66
N SER A 688 -8.01 -5.76 36.89
CA SER A 688 -6.57 -5.54 37.06
C SER A 688 -6.19 -4.14 36.56
N TYR A 689 -5.37 -3.45 37.34
CA TYR A 689 -4.87 -2.11 37.00
C TYR A 689 -3.50 -2.15 36.29
N ASN A 690 -2.83 -3.31 36.27
CA ASN A 690 -1.48 -3.47 35.72
C ASN A 690 -1.50 -4.21 34.37
N ILE A 691 -2.45 -3.86 33.49
CA ILE A 691 -2.55 -4.43 32.14
C ILE A 691 -1.71 -3.58 31.18
N LYS A 692 -0.78 -4.21 30.47
CA LYS A 692 0.01 -3.58 29.41
C LYS A 692 -0.45 -4.09 28.05
N LEU A 693 -0.27 -3.27 27.02
CA LEU A 693 -0.48 -3.68 25.63
C LEU A 693 0.88 -3.95 24.97
N PHE A 694 0.95 -4.90 24.04
CA PHE A 694 2.14 -5.09 23.22
C PHE A 694 1.79 -5.23 21.73
N TYR A 695 2.59 -4.60 20.87
CA TYR A 695 2.27 -4.44 19.45
C TYR A 695 2.64 -5.65 18.58
N ASN A 696 3.76 -6.34 18.86
CA ASN A 696 4.20 -7.49 18.08
C ASN A 696 4.92 -8.56 18.93
N PHE A 697 5.13 -9.75 18.36
CA PHE A 697 5.82 -10.87 19.02
C PHE A 697 7.34 -10.85 18.77
N GLN A 698 8.00 -9.71 19.01
CA GLN A 698 9.46 -9.56 18.97
C GLN A 698 10.01 -9.06 20.31
N THR A 699 11.27 -9.36 20.66
CA THR A 699 11.93 -8.73 21.82
C THR A 699 12.43 -7.34 21.46
N ASN A 700 12.30 -6.38 22.38
CA ASN A 700 13.08 -5.15 22.33
C ASN A 700 14.57 -5.53 22.42
N SER A 701 15.38 -5.06 21.47
CA SER A 701 16.82 -5.39 21.37
C SER A 701 17.66 -4.76 22.48
N ASP A 702 17.19 -3.66 23.07
CA ASP A 702 17.88 -2.96 24.14
C ASP A 702 17.24 -3.30 25.48
N SER A 703 17.93 -4.09 26.29
CA SER A 703 17.51 -4.43 27.66
C SER A 703 18.12 -3.50 28.72
N SER A 704 18.93 -2.52 28.33
CA SER A 704 19.56 -1.57 29.24
C SER A 704 18.66 -0.37 29.47
N GLU A 705 18.37 -0.08 30.75
CA GLU A 705 17.73 1.16 31.16
C GLU A 705 18.65 2.34 30.79
N THR A 706 18.19 3.20 29.89
CA THR A 706 18.88 4.44 29.50
C THR A 706 18.00 5.64 29.82
N GLN A 707 18.61 6.71 30.36
CA GLN A 707 17.90 7.95 30.59
C GLN A 707 17.40 8.52 29.25
N LEU A 708 16.14 8.93 29.22
CA LEU A 708 15.52 9.57 28.08
C LEU A 708 15.51 11.09 28.27
N ASN A 709 15.78 11.82 27.19
CA ASN A 709 15.71 13.28 27.14
C ASN A 709 14.27 13.71 26.80
N PRO A 710 13.51 14.31 27.73
CA PRO A 710 12.13 14.73 27.48
C PRO A 710 12.10 15.95 26.57
N VAL A 711 11.33 15.87 25.48
CA VAL A 711 11.16 16.95 24.51
C VAL A 711 9.68 17.18 24.22
N THR A 712 9.24 18.44 24.11
CA THR A 712 7.86 18.79 23.73
C THR A 712 7.84 19.96 22.75
N ALA A 713 6.71 20.19 22.09
CA ALA A 713 6.55 21.31 21.17
C ALA A 713 6.41 22.63 21.96
N GLU A 714 7.11 23.68 21.53
CA GLU A 714 7.00 25.01 22.11
C GLU A 714 5.70 25.67 21.65
N CYS A 715 4.65 25.52 22.43
CA CYS A 715 3.37 26.20 22.22
C CYS A 715 3.25 27.43 23.11
N SER A 716 2.40 28.39 22.74
CA SER A 716 2.20 29.70 23.37
C SER A 716 1.60 29.65 24.80
N GLN A 717 2.08 28.77 25.68
CA GLN A 717 1.58 28.59 27.04
C GLN A 717 2.64 28.92 28.09
N THR A 718 2.16 29.55 29.16
CA THR A 718 2.92 30.40 30.09
C THR A 718 3.51 29.69 31.29
N ASP A 719 3.32 28.38 31.46
CA ASP A 719 3.98 27.60 32.51
C ASP A 719 4.75 26.44 31.86
N LYS A 720 6.05 26.32 32.16
CA LYS A 720 6.95 25.30 31.59
C LYS A 720 7.29 24.29 32.69
N LEU A 721 6.99 23.00 32.44
CA LEU A 721 7.51 21.90 33.25
C LEU A 721 9.04 21.92 33.24
N GLU A 722 9.65 21.68 34.40
CA GLU A 722 11.10 21.61 34.56
C GLU A 722 11.67 20.36 33.85
N LYS A 723 12.94 20.41 33.45
CA LYS A 723 13.66 19.29 32.81
C LYS A 723 13.10 18.82 31.44
N ILE A 724 12.22 19.59 30.80
CA ILE A 724 11.76 19.37 29.42
C ILE A 724 12.40 20.38 28.47
N GLN A 725 12.88 19.91 27.31
CA GLN A 725 13.30 20.78 26.23
C GLN A 725 12.11 21.10 25.29
N TYR A 726 11.83 22.40 25.13
CA TYR A 726 10.79 22.90 24.22
C TYR A 726 11.41 23.18 22.85
N LEU A 727 10.80 22.63 21.80
CA LEU A 727 11.30 22.71 20.42
C LEU A 727 10.22 23.23 19.47
N PRO A 728 10.59 23.93 18.39
CA PRO A 728 9.64 24.29 17.34
C PRO A 728 8.86 23.07 16.81
N SER A 729 7.59 23.27 16.45
CA SER A 729 6.71 22.22 15.89
C SER A 729 7.30 21.51 14.66
N ASP A 730 8.18 22.20 13.93
CA ASP A 730 8.95 21.69 12.78
C ASP A 730 9.67 20.36 13.07
N TYR A 731 10.16 20.18 14.31
CA TYR A 731 10.84 18.96 14.74
C TYR A 731 9.86 17.78 14.91
N PHE A 732 8.64 18.07 15.35
CA PHE A 732 7.58 17.06 15.55
C PHE A 732 6.94 16.64 14.22
N GLU A 733 6.80 17.56 13.27
CA GLU A 733 6.35 17.24 11.91
C GLU A 733 7.44 16.52 11.08
N GLY A 734 8.70 16.49 11.55
CA GLY A 734 9.81 15.83 10.88
C GLY A 734 10.53 16.67 9.82
N THR A 735 10.29 17.98 9.78
CA THR A 735 10.96 18.89 8.83
C THR A 735 12.39 19.26 9.23
N LYS A 736 12.70 19.20 10.54
CA LYS A 736 14.05 19.43 11.09
C LYS A 736 14.57 18.17 11.76
N THR A 737 15.88 17.94 11.65
CA THR A 737 16.55 16.83 12.34
C THR A 737 16.85 17.18 13.79
N LEU A 738 16.52 16.27 14.70
CA LEU A 738 16.79 16.38 16.12
C LEU A 738 18.20 15.86 16.40
N ASN A 739 19.07 16.70 16.97
CA ASN A 739 20.45 16.30 17.32
C ASN A 739 20.55 15.69 18.75
N LEU A 740 19.50 14.99 19.20
CA LEU A 740 19.45 14.36 20.52
C LEU A 740 19.24 12.86 20.36
N SER A 741 20.03 12.07 21.07
CA SER A 741 19.79 10.63 21.20
C SER A 741 18.86 10.32 22.37
N ASN A 742 18.18 9.18 22.31
CA ASN A 742 17.34 8.64 23.38
C ASN A 742 16.27 9.63 23.88
N THR A 743 15.34 10.01 23.01
CA THR A 743 14.33 11.03 23.37
C THR A 743 13.01 10.42 23.84
N LEU A 744 12.37 11.11 24.79
CA LEU A 744 10.98 10.94 25.18
C LEU A 744 10.21 12.12 24.56
N GLN A 745 9.45 11.87 23.49
CA GLN A 745 8.61 12.92 22.91
C GLN A 745 7.30 13.04 23.69
N ILE A 746 6.95 14.25 24.11
CA ILE A 746 5.75 14.55 24.88
C ILE A 746 4.78 15.31 23.99
N TRP A 747 3.67 14.67 23.65
CA TRP A 747 2.55 15.21 22.91
C TRP A 747 1.49 15.64 23.92
N ASN A 748 1.58 16.89 24.40
CA ASN A 748 0.67 17.47 25.40
C ASN A 748 0.30 18.93 25.10
N PHE A 749 0.08 19.28 23.83
CA PHE A 749 -0.33 20.63 23.46
C PHE A 749 -1.86 20.77 23.44
N GLN A 750 -2.39 21.93 23.88
CA GLN A 750 -3.80 22.13 24.22
C GLN A 750 -4.73 22.34 23.01
N GLU A 751 -4.22 22.54 21.80
CA GLU A 751 -4.99 23.08 20.68
C GLU A 751 -5.15 22.06 19.53
N PHE A 752 -6.19 21.23 19.57
CA PHE A 752 -6.57 20.34 18.46
C PHE A 752 -7.55 21.05 17.51
N ASP A 753 -7.15 21.28 16.25
CA ASP A 753 -8.05 21.85 15.24
C ASP A 753 -8.78 20.74 14.49
N SER A 754 -10.03 20.51 14.88
CA SER A 754 -10.93 19.53 14.25
C SER A 754 -11.53 20.00 12.91
N LYS A 755 -11.27 21.23 12.45
CA LYS A 755 -11.97 21.81 11.30
C LYS A 755 -11.08 21.93 10.06
N ILE A 756 -10.87 20.80 9.38
CA ILE A 756 -10.86 20.79 7.92
C ILE A 756 -12.22 20.20 7.51
N SER A 757 -13.22 21.06 7.42
CA SER A 757 -14.56 20.72 6.95
C SER A 757 -14.52 20.32 5.48
N GLY A 758 -14.62 19.02 5.17
CA GLY A 758 -14.75 18.59 3.77
C GLY A 758 -14.78 17.09 3.50
N SER A 759 -13.95 16.27 4.15
CA SER A 759 -13.90 14.83 3.82
C SER A 759 -13.25 13.98 4.91
N SER A 760 -13.97 12.93 5.31
CA SER A 760 -13.61 11.83 6.24
C SER A 760 -13.17 12.20 7.67
N ASN A 761 -13.96 11.74 8.66
CA ASN A 761 -13.58 11.62 10.07
C ASN A 761 -12.47 10.55 10.24
N SER A 762 -11.25 10.84 9.78
CA SER A 762 -10.11 9.92 9.85
C SER A 762 -8.86 10.65 10.30
N ILE A 763 -8.01 9.98 11.09
CA ILE A 763 -6.76 10.53 11.60
C ILE A 763 -5.84 11.21 10.57
N GLU A 764 -5.91 10.82 9.30
CA GLU A 764 -5.08 11.38 8.22
C GLU A 764 -5.24 12.91 8.10
N SER A 765 -6.45 13.43 8.34
CA SER A 765 -6.73 14.86 8.29
C SER A 765 -6.48 15.59 9.62
N TYR A 766 -5.94 14.90 10.64
CA TYR A 766 -5.72 15.50 11.95
C TYR A 766 -4.61 16.54 11.88
N SER A 767 -4.91 17.71 12.46
CA SER A 767 -3.96 18.79 12.63
C SER A 767 -3.99 19.30 14.06
N TRP A 768 -2.82 19.49 14.62
CA TRP A 768 -2.63 19.99 15.96
C TRP A 768 -1.98 21.36 15.91
N LYS A 769 -2.63 22.37 16.48
CA LYS A 769 -2.13 23.73 16.59
C LYS A 769 -1.21 23.87 17.81
N CYS A 770 -0.18 24.68 17.64
CA CYS A 770 0.81 25.00 18.64
C CYS A 770 1.25 26.45 18.41
N GLY A 771 0.48 27.41 18.92
CA GLY A 771 0.68 28.83 18.62
C GLY A 771 0.38 29.14 17.15
N ASN A 772 1.34 29.73 16.43
CA ASN A 772 1.19 30.08 15.01
C ASN A 772 1.47 28.91 14.04
N SER A 773 1.88 27.76 14.55
CA SER A 773 2.24 26.59 13.73
C SER A 773 1.31 25.41 13.98
N ASN A 774 1.20 24.53 12.97
CA ASN A 774 0.37 23.34 13.04
C ASN A 774 1.21 22.11 12.67
N VAL A 775 1.11 21.04 13.45
CA VAL A 775 1.62 19.72 13.10
C VAL A 775 0.50 18.94 12.43
N ARG A 776 0.70 18.44 11.21
CA ARG A 776 -0.30 17.61 10.50
C ARG A 776 0.12 16.16 10.46
N PHE A 777 -0.81 15.24 10.72
CA PHE A 777 -0.49 13.81 10.71
C PHE A 777 -0.10 13.32 9.31
N GLU A 778 -0.80 13.77 8.26
CA GLU A 778 -0.46 13.48 6.87
C GLU A 778 1.00 13.82 6.52
N LYS A 779 1.47 15.00 6.94
CA LYS A 779 2.84 15.45 6.71
C LYS A 779 3.84 14.62 7.51
N LEU A 780 3.51 14.36 8.78
CA LEU A 780 4.33 13.58 9.70
C LEU A 780 4.57 12.15 9.17
N GLN A 781 3.58 11.53 8.52
CA GLN A 781 3.71 10.17 7.97
C GLN A 781 4.84 10.03 6.94
N ARG A 782 5.07 11.08 6.14
CA ARG A 782 6.07 11.10 5.05
C ARG A 782 7.39 11.75 5.46
N ARG A 783 7.35 12.76 6.33
CA ARG A 783 8.52 13.59 6.66
C ARG A 783 9.39 13.05 7.78
N VAL A 784 8.85 12.25 8.70
CA VAL A 784 9.62 11.75 9.88
C VAL A 784 10.86 10.98 9.44
N ASP A 785 12.01 11.48 9.90
CA ASP A 785 13.31 10.86 9.72
C ASP A 785 13.55 9.76 10.75
N ASP A 786 14.09 8.62 10.30
CA ASP A 786 14.46 7.51 11.18
C ASP A 786 15.48 7.94 12.24
N ARG A 787 16.31 8.96 11.95
CA ARG A 787 17.25 9.58 12.89
C ARG A 787 16.57 10.39 14.00
N ASN A 788 15.32 10.80 13.79
CA ASN A 788 14.54 11.59 14.73
C ASN A 788 13.56 10.73 15.54
N LEU A 789 13.59 9.41 15.38
CA LEU A 789 12.62 8.54 16.05
C LEU A 789 12.85 8.56 17.56
N PRO A 790 11.82 8.90 18.34
CA PRO A 790 11.93 8.85 19.79
C PRO A 790 11.95 7.40 20.27
N ASN A 791 12.66 7.16 21.37
CA ASN A 791 12.63 5.85 22.03
C ASN A 791 11.26 5.61 22.64
N ALA A 792 10.67 6.65 23.25
CA ALA A 792 9.34 6.60 23.83
C ALA A 792 8.52 7.85 23.51
N ILE A 793 7.20 7.70 23.49
CA ILE A 793 6.27 8.82 23.32
C ILE A 793 5.27 8.83 24.47
N LEU A 794 5.05 10.01 25.07
CA LEU A 794 3.91 10.28 25.94
C LEU A 794 2.85 11.05 25.14
N ILE A 795 1.61 10.56 25.15
CA ILE A 795 0.45 11.21 24.52
C ILE A 795 -0.66 11.44 25.54
N THR A 796 -1.35 12.58 25.45
CA THR A 796 -2.50 12.90 26.32
C THR A 796 -3.83 13.01 25.56
N ASN A 797 -4.96 13.12 26.29
CA ASN A 797 -6.28 13.29 25.66
C ASN A 797 -6.41 14.57 24.83
N THR A 798 -5.51 15.54 24.98
CA THR A 798 -5.52 16.76 24.15
C THR A 798 -5.17 16.46 22.69
N ILE A 799 -4.48 15.35 22.42
CA ILE A 799 -3.97 14.96 21.11
C ILE A 799 -5.00 14.12 20.34
N LEU A 800 -5.71 13.24 21.03
CA LEU A 800 -6.74 12.37 20.44
C LEU A 800 -8.02 12.47 21.30
N LYS A 801 -8.91 13.42 20.96
CA LYS A 801 -10.19 13.62 21.67
C LYS A 801 -11.04 12.34 21.63
N GLU A 802 -11.72 12.04 22.75
CA GLU A 802 -12.68 10.93 22.92
C GLU A 802 -12.13 9.49 22.90
N SER A 803 -10.86 9.26 23.26
CA SER A 803 -10.28 7.91 23.32
C SER A 803 -10.84 6.99 24.43
N THR A 804 -11.58 7.52 25.41
CA THR A 804 -11.82 6.82 26.69
C THR A 804 -13.14 6.07 26.82
N SER A 805 -14.16 6.24 25.96
CA SER A 805 -15.50 5.69 26.30
C SER A 805 -16.27 4.83 25.31
N ARG A 806 -15.85 4.60 24.05
CA ARG A 806 -16.53 3.59 23.21
C ARG A 806 -15.78 2.97 22.04
N VAL A 807 -14.59 3.45 21.71
CA VAL A 807 -13.64 2.78 20.83
C VAL A 807 -12.28 3.24 21.35
N LEU A 808 -11.36 2.34 21.72
CA LEU A 808 -9.93 2.68 21.63
C LEU A 808 -9.72 3.00 20.16
N ALA A 809 -9.86 4.29 19.84
CA ALA A 809 -10.38 4.78 18.57
C ALA A 809 -9.64 4.15 17.39
N LYS A 810 -10.36 3.89 16.28
CA LYS A 810 -9.74 3.53 15.00
C LYS A 810 -8.53 4.44 14.69
N ASP A 811 -8.58 5.69 15.14
CA ASP A 811 -7.51 6.67 15.02
C ASP A 811 -6.37 6.47 16.04
N TYR A 812 -6.65 6.14 17.31
CA TYR A 812 -5.60 5.75 18.28
C TYR A 812 -4.83 4.51 17.79
N MET A 813 -5.53 3.50 17.29
CA MET A 813 -4.91 2.29 16.73
C MET A 813 -4.02 2.62 15.53
N LYS A 814 -4.46 3.51 14.63
CA LYS A 814 -3.62 3.96 13.50
C LYS A 814 -2.41 4.77 13.93
N TRP A 815 -2.58 5.67 14.90
CA TRP A 815 -1.51 6.53 15.37
C TRP A 815 -0.41 5.70 16.04
N THR A 816 -0.82 4.79 16.93
CA THR A 816 0.09 3.86 17.61
C THR A 816 0.75 2.89 16.62
N ASP A 817 -0.01 2.34 15.66
CA ASP A 817 0.51 1.51 14.58
C ASP A 817 1.59 2.23 13.76
N PHE A 818 1.38 3.50 13.41
CA PHE A 818 2.39 4.31 12.71
C PHE A 818 3.71 4.39 13.48
N TRP A 819 3.67 4.80 14.75
CA TRP A 819 4.89 4.98 15.55
C TRP A 819 5.59 3.66 15.90
N MET A 820 4.81 2.64 16.26
CA MET A 820 5.34 1.30 16.58
C MET A 820 6.00 0.65 15.36
N LYS A 821 5.45 0.88 14.16
CA LYS A 821 6.09 0.47 12.90
C LYS A 821 7.40 1.21 12.70
N LYS A 822 7.38 2.55 12.76
CA LYS A 822 8.58 3.38 12.56
C LYS A 822 9.72 2.99 13.50
N GLY A 823 9.41 2.54 14.71
CA GLY A 823 10.36 1.83 15.56
C GLY A 823 10.38 2.29 17.01
N VAL A 824 9.43 3.15 17.40
CA VAL A 824 9.24 3.59 18.78
C VAL A 824 9.05 2.38 19.68
N SER A 825 9.77 2.34 20.80
CA SER A 825 9.78 1.17 21.69
C SER A 825 8.56 1.13 22.61
N THR A 826 8.13 2.30 23.10
CA THR A 826 7.11 2.44 24.13
C THR A 826 6.25 3.66 23.87
N ILE A 827 4.93 3.52 24.00
CA ILE A 827 3.97 4.63 23.97
C ILE A 827 3.22 4.62 25.30
N TYR A 828 3.29 5.74 26.00
CA TYR A 828 2.52 6.03 27.19
C TYR A 828 1.32 6.89 26.80
N PHE A 829 0.13 6.48 27.18
CA PHE A 829 -1.04 7.34 27.16
C PHE A 829 -1.42 7.68 28.59
N ILE A 830 -1.66 8.96 28.87
CA ILE A 830 -2.18 9.45 30.15
C ILE A 830 -3.32 10.42 29.84
N ASP A 831 -4.41 10.40 30.60
CA ASP A 831 -5.55 11.29 30.33
C ASP A 831 -5.20 12.78 30.36
N ARG A 832 -4.44 13.24 31.36
CA ARG A 832 -3.98 14.61 31.51
C ARG A 832 -2.59 14.64 32.11
N LEU A 833 -1.73 15.50 31.56
CA LEU A 833 -0.44 15.85 32.14
C LEU A 833 -0.53 17.30 32.62
N GLU A 834 -0.75 17.48 33.92
CA GLU A 834 -0.79 18.78 34.59
C GLU A 834 0.64 19.27 34.86
N GLN A 835 0.80 20.58 34.97
CA GLN A 835 2.10 21.23 35.16
C GLN A 835 2.39 21.41 36.66
N ASP A 836 2.33 20.30 37.39
CA ASP A 836 2.44 20.21 38.85
C ASP A 836 3.53 19.21 39.28
N GLU A 837 3.78 19.08 40.59
CA GLU A 837 4.73 18.10 41.14
C GLU A 837 4.42 16.67 40.69
N ILE A 838 3.14 16.33 40.56
CA ILE A 838 2.67 15.03 40.08
C ILE A 838 3.07 14.81 38.61
N GLY A 839 2.92 15.84 37.76
CA GLY A 839 3.41 15.84 36.38
C GLY A 839 4.91 15.60 36.30
N ASN A 840 5.70 16.25 37.17
CA ASN A 840 7.15 16.04 37.25
C ASN A 840 7.50 14.61 37.70
N GLU A 841 6.83 14.06 38.71
CA GLU A 841 7.05 12.68 39.18
C GLU A 841 6.69 11.65 38.10
N ILE A 842 5.59 11.86 37.36
CA ILE A 842 5.25 11.03 36.19
C ILE A 842 6.38 11.05 35.17
N LEU A 843 6.89 12.24 34.83
CA LEU A 843 7.98 12.41 33.87
C LEU A 843 9.25 11.71 34.32
N GLU A 844 9.63 11.80 35.60
CA GLU A 844 10.79 11.10 36.14
C GLU A 844 10.66 9.58 36.01
N LEU A 845 9.47 9.03 36.24
CA LEU A 845 9.21 7.60 36.13
C LEU A 845 9.26 7.07 34.68
N ILE A 846 8.87 7.89 33.69
CA ILE A 846 8.85 7.48 32.27
C ILE A 846 10.08 7.94 31.47
N SER A 847 10.94 8.80 32.03
CA SER A 847 12.18 9.26 31.41
C SER A 847 13.31 8.23 31.45
N VAL A 848 12.95 6.94 31.50
CA VAL A 848 13.86 5.80 31.46
C VAL A 848 13.37 4.85 30.38
N SER A 849 14.25 4.41 29.49
CA SER A 849 13.92 3.41 28.47
C SER A 849 13.69 2.04 29.12
N ASN A 850 12.65 1.33 28.66
CA ASN A 850 12.23 0.03 29.21
C ASN A 850 12.17 0.00 30.75
N PRO A 851 11.38 0.87 31.40
CA PRO A 851 11.37 0.97 32.84
C PRO A 851 11.03 -0.39 33.47
N GLY A 852 11.83 -0.82 34.45
CA GLY A 852 11.59 -2.06 35.17
C GLY A 852 10.16 -2.15 35.74
N SER A 853 9.71 -3.38 36.01
CA SER A 853 8.38 -3.64 36.59
C SER A 853 8.08 -2.81 37.85
N SER A 854 9.11 -2.48 38.64
CA SER A 854 9.02 -1.60 39.81
C SER A 854 8.59 -0.17 39.44
N ASN A 855 9.23 0.47 38.46
CA ASN A 855 8.92 1.84 38.03
C ASN A 855 7.53 1.92 37.42
N LEU A 856 7.16 0.92 36.61
CA LEU A 856 5.81 0.84 36.03
C LEU A 856 4.72 0.63 37.09
N ASN A 857 5.01 -0.15 38.14
CA ASN A 857 4.09 -0.32 39.27
C ASN A 857 3.97 0.95 40.11
N LYS A 858 5.05 1.74 40.24
CA LYS A 858 4.99 3.07 40.87
C LYS A 858 4.13 4.02 40.03
N LEU A 859 4.32 4.05 38.71
CA LEU A 859 3.51 4.84 37.79
C LEU A 859 2.02 4.47 37.89
N SER A 860 1.68 3.18 37.89
CA SER A 860 0.28 2.76 37.98
C SER A 860 -0.36 3.12 39.33
N LYS A 861 0.40 3.02 40.43
CA LYS A 861 -0.04 3.48 41.75
C LYS A 861 -0.26 4.99 41.79
N LEU A 862 0.66 5.76 41.23
CA LEU A 862 0.60 7.23 41.18
C LEU A 862 -0.61 7.71 40.37
N LEU A 863 -0.84 7.12 39.19
CA LEU A 863 -2.02 7.40 38.38
C LEU A 863 -3.32 7.05 39.13
N LYS A 864 -3.35 5.90 39.81
CA LYS A 864 -4.50 5.47 40.61
C LYS A 864 -4.80 6.41 41.79
N GLN A 865 -3.79 6.81 42.55
CA GLN A 865 -3.95 7.72 43.70
C GLN A 865 -4.55 9.06 43.28
N ASN A 866 -4.22 9.53 42.08
CA ASN A 866 -4.66 10.81 41.55
C ASN A 866 -5.88 10.71 40.60
N SER A 867 -6.57 9.56 40.58
CA SER A 867 -7.72 9.30 39.68
C SER A 867 -7.44 9.59 38.20
N ARG A 868 -6.18 9.43 37.77
CA ARG A 868 -5.74 9.60 36.38
C ARG A 868 -5.76 8.26 35.64
N GLU A 869 -6.16 8.31 34.39
CA GLU A 869 -6.16 7.17 33.48
C GLU A 869 -4.83 7.04 32.73
N GLY A 870 -4.30 5.82 32.59
CA GLY A 870 -3.14 5.58 31.74
C GLY A 870 -3.08 4.20 31.07
N VAL A 871 -2.37 4.13 29.95
CA VAL A 871 -2.11 2.93 29.16
C VAL A 871 -0.62 2.88 28.83
N VAL A 872 0.00 1.71 28.97
CA VAL A 872 1.38 1.47 28.51
C VAL A 872 1.33 0.49 27.35
N LEU A 873 1.84 0.91 26.20
CA LEU A 873 1.98 0.10 25.00
C LEU A 873 3.46 -0.10 24.69
N ASN A 874 3.89 -1.36 24.62
CA ASN A 874 5.26 -1.74 24.24
C ASN A 874 5.28 -2.27 22.81
N ARG A 875 6.43 -2.14 22.13
CA ARG A 875 6.63 -2.74 20.81
C ARG A 875 6.57 -4.26 20.88
N GLY A 876 7.22 -4.84 21.89
CA GLY A 876 7.28 -6.28 22.15
C GLY A 876 6.82 -6.70 23.55
N PRO A 877 6.56 -8.00 23.80
CA PRO A 877 6.27 -8.51 25.13
C PRO A 877 7.51 -8.50 26.04
N ILE A 878 7.30 -8.17 27.32
CA ILE A 878 8.30 -8.18 28.42
C ILE A 878 8.46 -9.57 29.04
#